data_AF-A0A6G0HVI5-F1
#
_entry.id   AF-A0A6G0HVI5-F1
#
_cell.length_a   1.000
_cell.length_b   1.000
_cell.length_c   1.000
_cell.angle_alpha   90.00
_cell.angle_beta   90.00
_cell.angle_gamma   90.00
#
_symmetry.space_group_name_H-M   'P 1'
#
loop_
_entity.id
_entity.type
_entity.pdbx_description
1 polymer ?
#
loop_
_entity_poly.entity_id
_entity_poly.type
_entity_poly.pdbx_seq_one_letter_code
_entity_poly.pdbx_strand_id
1 'polypeptide(L)'
;MEEEKSVSMETMVNVHAVSTSGQSQHSPELRIVLIGGRELHGNPSNKSATGNIILGKTVFDTSRRTAQSVVRQEEVHGRQVTVVDTPGWWWHYPRENTPELDQIEIRNSVHLCPPGPHAFLLVIPVGIVFSRIFKPALKEHLELFNERVFCRTIVLFTTDAPCSNKHLKDEIRMWPELQWLLRQCGNQKHVLDINNKQDSTQVINLFKKIEAMVAENASSHYSIDSARGNVLREKIEAIAEGASRRVAAVQAKRRRLRALIEGGKTPPTHLRIVMVGAQWSAKSSAGNTILRKKAFAVHQGRTTEYCEISHGMVAGRQLTVVDSPGWFYNQTLKDTSGMDKLEIVNSVHLCPPGPHAVLLVVSLTSAFNASYQRAVLEHMSLFSDKVWKHTLVLFTKADWLGVKTVEERIESEEGLQWLVEKCGNMYHVLGHTNHDGEAQVTELLEKIEEMWAGNEDPHYEVDPTRAELIEARKQSGAMLAKKMRQSTQRQANILRELFRGERQQITDFRVVLVGKKESGKSMVGNKILFEELFDTAWMKKEFQDQKINKMCKKHQGNVAGVHISVVEAPGWLTDTVTPDWAKSEVLRSVSMCAPGPHVFLLVIPISKAFTEKDRKALVDLLMPFGERVWRHCMVLFTWKDWLNERSIEEHITQKAMT
;
A
#
# COMPACT_ATOMS: atom_id res chain seq x y z
N MET A 1 -46.65 94.59 6.45
CA MET A 1 -45.78 94.16 5.34
C MET A 1 -45.36 92.75 5.68
N GLU A 2 -46.25 91.76 5.58
CA GLU A 2 -46.86 91.07 4.41
C GLU A 2 -46.55 89.59 4.74
N GLU A 3 -47.48 88.71 5.11
CA GLU A 3 -48.44 87.97 4.25
C GLU A 3 -47.72 87.33 3.04
N GLU A 4 -47.87 86.04 2.69
CA GLU A 4 -49.05 85.20 2.72
C GLU A 4 -48.72 83.70 2.45
N LYS A 5 -49.75 82.86 2.55
CA LYS A 5 -49.81 81.40 2.43
C LYS A 5 -50.19 80.93 1.01
N SER A 6 -49.74 79.72 0.67
CA SER A 6 -50.51 78.59 0.10
C SER A 6 -50.96 78.50 -1.38
N VAL A 7 -51.27 77.23 -1.74
CA VAL A 7 -52.13 76.66 -2.81
C VAL A 7 -51.33 76.04 -3.98
N SER A 8 -51.03 74.72 -4.01
CA SER A 8 -51.84 73.51 -4.37
C SER A 8 -52.24 73.46 -5.86
N MET A 9 -52.35 72.35 -6.60
CA MET A 9 -52.86 70.99 -6.35
C MET A 9 -52.74 70.21 -7.69
N GLU A 10 -52.37 68.91 -7.75
CA GLU A 10 -53.18 67.75 -8.25
C GLU A 10 -52.24 66.83 -9.08
N THR A 11 -52.36 65.51 -9.29
CA THR A 11 -53.10 64.35 -8.72
C THR A 11 -52.59 63.10 -9.48
N MET A 12 -52.66 61.90 -8.85
CA MET A 12 -52.77 60.55 -9.46
C MET A 12 -51.56 59.78 -10.02
N VAL A 13 -51.11 58.81 -9.21
CA VAL A 13 -50.92 57.36 -9.48
C VAL A 13 -50.87 56.91 -10.95
N ASN A 14 -49.75 56.35 -11.41
CA ASN A 14 -49.79 55.04 -12.07
C ASN A 14 -48.47 54.26 -12.03
N VAL A 15 -48.64 52.96 -11.83
CA VAL A 15 -47.66 51.89 -11.66
C VAL A 15 -47.01 51.54 -13.00
N HIS A 16 -45.67 51.46 -13.08
CA HIS A 16 -45.02 50.60 -14.06
C HIS A 16 -43.71 49.98 -13.56
N ALA A 17 -43.81 48.68 -13.31
CA ALA A 17 -42.84 47.62 -13.61
C ALA A 17 -41.37 47.87 -13.25
N VAL A 18 -41.00 47.41 -12.05
CA VAL A 18 -39.64 46.93 -11.77
C VAL A 18 -39.38 45.73 -12.70
N SER A 19 -38.59 45.94 -13.75
CA SER A 19 -38.05 44.84 -14.55
C SER A 19 -37.04 44.06 -13.70
N THR A 20 -37.50 42.97 -13.11
CA THR A 20 -36.67 41.94 -12.49
C THR A 20 -35.92 41.15 -13.57
N SER A 21 -34.82 41.71 -14.08
CA SER A 21 -33.78 40.91 -14.74
C SER A 21 -32.65 40.67 -13.73
N GLY A 22 -32.89 39.80 -12.76
CA GLY A 22 -31.84 39.23 -11.94
C GLY A 22 -31.01 38.25 -12.77
N GLN A 23 -30.12 38.76 -13.63
CA GLN A 23 -29.01 37.96 -14.14
C GLN A 23 -28.09 37.69 -12.96
N SER A 24 -28.09 36.46 -12.45
CA SER A 24 -27.03 35.98 -11.57
C SER A 24 -25.71 36.11 -12.32
N GLN A 25 -24.86 37.04 -11.87
CA GLN A 25 -23.48 37.21 -12.33
C GLN A 25 -22.67 35.98 -11.93
N HIS A 26 -22.82 34.89 -12.69
CA HIS A 26 -21.94 33.74 -12.55
C HIS A 26 -20.57 34.10 -13.12
N SER A 27 -19.49 33.66 -12.46
CA SER A 27 -18.13 33.84 -12.99
C SER A 27 -18.04 33.26 -14.40
N PRO A 28 -17.48 33.99 -15.39
CA PRO A 28 -17.34 33.49 -16.75
C PRO A 28 -16.37 32.32 -16.85
N GLU A 29 -15.52 32.14 -15.83
CA GLU A 29 -14.50 31.10 -15.76
C GLU A 29 -14.60 30.30 -14.46
N LEU A 30 -14.39 28.99 -14.55
CA LEU A 30 -14.27 28.08 -13.42
C LEU A 30 -13.01 27.21 -13.59
N ARG A 31 -12.27 27.00 -12.50
CA ARG A 31 -11.00 26.26 -12.49
C ARG A 31 -11.02 25.26 -11.36
N ILE A 32 -10.85 23.99 -11.67
CA ILE A 32 -11.08 22.87 -10.75
C ILE A 32 -9.84 21.97 -10.78
N VAL A 33 -9.35 21.59 -9.61
CA VAL A 33 -8.32 20.55 -9.48
C VAL A 33 -8.95 19.29 -8.88
N LEU A 34 -8.83 18.16 -9.56
CA LEU A 34 -9.32 16.86 -9.10
C LEU A 34 -8.21 16.16 -8.32
N ILE A 35 -8.46 15.88 -7.05
CA ILE A 35 -7.52 15.17 -6.17
C ILE A 35 -8.19 13.92 -5.59
N GLY A 36 -7.38 12.97 -5.13
CA GLY A 36 -7.88 11.75 -4.50
C GLY A 36 -6.92 10.59 -4.68
N GLY A 37 -7.23 9.48 -4.03
CA GLY A 37 -6.42 8.28 -4.13
C GLY A 37 -6.61 7.51 -5.45
N ARG A 38 -5.86 6.41 -5.54
CA ARG A 38 -5.81 5.48 -6.67
C ARG A 38 -6.92 4.45 -6.58
N GLU A 39 -7.39 4.02 -7.74
CA GLU A 39 -8.31 2.91 -7.92
C GLU A 39 -7.56 1.58 -7.73
N LEU A 40 -8.03 0.73 -6.81
CA LEU A 40 -7.26 -0.42 -6.30
C LEU A 40 -7.25 -1.64 -7.23
N HIS A 41 -8.14 -1.69 -8.24
CA HIS A 41 -8.45 -2.92 -9.00
C HIS A 41 -8.36 -2.78 -10.52
N GLY A 42 -7.61 -1.81 -11.03
CA GLY A 42 -7.50 -1.58 -12.48
C GLY A 42 -8.81 -1.10 -13.12
N ASN A 43 -9.75 -0.63 -12.29
CA ASN A 43 -10.96 0.06 -12.74
C ASN A 43 -10.57 1.39 -13.41
N PRO A 44 -11.42 1.91 -14.32
CA PRO A 44 -11.22 3.21 -14.91
C PRO A 44 -11.02 4.29 -13.84
N SER A 45 -10.17 5.28 -14.09
CA SER A 45 -9.93 6.31 -13.07
C SER A 45 -11.19 7.13 -12.83
N ASN A 46 -11.70 7.12 -11.60
CA ASN A 46 -12.88 7.87 -11.20
C ASN A 46 -12.60 9.38 -11.22
N LYS A 47 -11.34 9.79 -11.01
CA LYS A 47 -10.93 11.20 -11.18
C LYS A 47 -11.05 11.64 -12.63
N SER A 48 -10.40 10.92 -13.55
CA SER A 48 -10.46 11.23 -14.99
C SER A 48 -11.89 11.14 -15.53
N ALA A 49 -12.68 10.16 -15.07
CA ALA A 49 -14.10 10.04 -15.41
C ALA A 49 -14.93 11.22 -14.89
N THR A 50 -14.67 11.66 -13.65
CA THR A 50 -15.28 12.87 -13.08
C THR A 50 -14.96 14.10 -13.93
N GLY A 51 -13.70 14.27 -14.35
CA GLY A 51 -13.29 15.36 -15.22
C GLY A 51 -14.02 15.36 -16.57
N ASN A 52 -14.19 14.18 -17.19
CA ASN A 52 -14.93 14.03 -18.44
C ASN A 52 -16.41 14.42 -18.29
N ILE A 53 -17.05 14.07 -17.17
CA ILE A 53 -18.44 14.44 -16.90
C ILE A 53 -18.58 15.94 -16.68
N ILE A 54 -17.68 16.54 -15.89
CA ILE A 54 -17.69 18.00 -15.64
C ILE A 54 -17.54 18.78 -16.94
N LEU A 55 -16.69 18.31 -17.87
CA LEU A 55 -16.45 18.96 -19.16
C LEU A 55 -17.46 18.56 -20.25
N GLY A 56 -18.37 17.61 -19.97
CA GLY A 56 -19.34 17.10 -20.95
C GLY A 56 -18.74 16.37 -22.15
N LYS A 57 -17.43 16.05 -22.12
CA LYS A 57 -16.68 15.42 -23.22
C LYS A 57 -15.66 14.42 -22.69
N THR A 58 -15.32 13.43 -23.51
CA THR A 58 -14.28 12.42 -23.17
C THR A 58 -12.90 12.94 -23.58
N VAL A 59 -12.26 13.71 -22.69
CA VAL A 59 -10.99 14.41 -22.96
C VAL A 59 -9.82 13.94 -22.07
N PHE A 60 -10.13 13.24 -20.98
CA PHE A 60 -9.19 12.52 -20.13
C PHE A 60 -9.25 11.02 -20.42
N ASP A 61 -8.07 10.38 -20.49
CA ASP A 61 -7.95 8.93 -20.63
C ASP A 61 -8.27 8.26 -19.30
N THR A 62 -9.36 7.50 -19.25
CA THR A 62 -9.77 6.76 -18.05
C THR A 62 -9.16 5.36 -17.97
N SER A 63 -8.52 4.88 -19.03
CA SER A 63 -7.98 3.51 -19.12
C SER A 63 -6.62 3.36 -18.46
N ARG A 64 -5.93 4.47 -18.19
CA ARG A 64 -4.59 4.52 -17.59
C ARG A 64 -4.60 5.42 -16.36
N ARG A 65 -3.60 5.23 -15.49
CA ARG A 65 -3.38 6.17 -14.39
C ARG A 65 -2.89 7.52 -14.91
N THR A 66 -3.31 8.59 -14.26
CA THR A 66 -2.72 9.91 -14.41
C THR A 66 -1.35 9.91 -13.70
N ALA A 67 -0.26 9.92 -14.46
CA ALA A 67 1.11 9.97 -13.95
C ALA A 67 1.69 11.40 -13.96
N GLN A 68 1.19 12.25 -14.85
CA GLN A 68 1.47 13.68 -14.93
C GLN A 68 0.14 14.42 -14.86
N SER A 69 0.09 15.58 -14.21
CA SER A 69 -1.15 16.36 -14.18
C SER A 69 -1.57 16.81 -15.58
N VAL A 70 -2.84 16.57 -15.93
CA VAL A 70 -3.40 16.89 -17.25
C VAL A 70 -4.43 18.00 -17.11
N VAL A 71 -4.31 19.04 -17.95
CA VAL A 71 -5.28 20.14 -18.02
C VAL A 71 -6.17 19.97 -19.25
N ARG A 72 -7.47 20.16 -19.06
CA ARG A 72 -8.45 20.28 -20.15
C ARG A 72 -9.38 21.45 -19.89
N GLN A 73 -9.81 22.10 -20.95
CA GLN A 73 -10.66 23.28 -20.89
C GLN A 73 -11.76 23.18 -21.94
N GLU A 74 -13.01 23.39 -21.53
CA GLU A 74 -14.17 23.35 -22.41
C GLU A 74 -15.18 24.43 -22.02
N GLU A 75 -16.07 24.77 -22.95
CA GLU A 75 -17.24 25.59 -22.64
C GLU A 75 -18.38 24.69 -22.13
N VAL A 76 -18.84 24.94 -20.91
CA VAL A 76 -19.89 24.15 -20.24
C VAL A 76 -20.92 25.10 -19.66
N HIS A 77 -22.17 24.99 -20.12
CA HIS A 77 -23.28 25.84 -19.69
C HIS A 77 -22.97 27.36 -19.76
N GLY A 78 -22.34 27.78 -20.85
CA GLY A 78 -22.02 29.20 -21.13
C GLY A 78 -20.85 29.76 -20.32
N ARG A 79 -19.97 28.88 -19.82
CA ARG A 79 -18.79 29.26 -19.03
C ARG A 79 -17.57 28.48 -19.48
N GLN A 80 -16.41 29.10 -19.35
CA GLN A 80 -15.15 28.43 -19.61
C GLN A 80 -14.72 27.63 -18.36
N VAL A 81 -14.64 26.31 -18.47
CA VAL A 81 -14.33 25.41 -17.36
C VAL A 81 -13.01 24.71 -17.62
N THR A 82 -12.04 24.95 -16.74
CA THR A 82 -10.74 24.28 -16.72
C THR A 82 -10.74 23.22 -15.63
N VAL A 83 -10.39 21.99 -15.98
CA VAL A 83 -10.21 20.87 -15.05
C VAL A 83 -8.78 20.38 -15.13
N VAL A 84 -8.13 20.25 -13.98
CA VAL A 84 -6.81 19.64 -13.82
C VAL A 84 -6.99 18.29 -13.14
N ASP A 85 -6.67 17.21 -13.85
CA ASP A 85 -6.61 15.86 -13.29
C ASP A 85 -5.22 15.60 -12.72
N THR A 86 -5.11 15.19 -11.46
CA THR A 86 -3.83 14.97 -10.79
C THR A 86 -3.50 13.48 -10.63
N PRO A 87 -2.21 13.12 -10.46
CA PRO A 87 -1.86 11.79 -10.01
C PRO A 87 -2.58 11.43 -8.71
N GLY A 88 -3.04 10.17 -8.63
CA GLY A 88 -3.61 9.65 -7.39
C GLY A 88 -2.51 9.17 -6.43
N TRP A 89 -2.81 9.12 -5.13
CA TRP A 89 -1.98 8.44 -4.12
C TRP A 89 -2.63 7.15 -3.61
N TRP A 90 -1.88 6.27 -2.95
CA TRP A 90 -2.51 5.11 -2.31
C TRP A 90 -3.24 5.55 -1.04
N TRP A 91 -4.56 5.32 -0.95
CA TRP A 91 -5.40 5.81 0.16
C TRP A 91 -4.90 5.45 1.56
N HIS A 92 -4.22 4.31 1.70
CA HIS A 92 -3.71 3.77 2.95
C HIS A 92 -2.21 4.03 3.18
N TYR A 93 -1.52 4.66 2.22
CA TYR A 93 -0.10 4.94 2.36
C TYR A 93 0.12 6.38 2.85
N PRO A 94 1.04 6.58 3.79
CA PRO A 94 1.50 7.93 4.14
C PRO A 94 2.18 8.58 2.94
N ARG A 95 2.36 9.91 3.01
CA ARG A 95 2.95 10.69 1.92
C ARG A 95 4.33 10.17 1.52
N GLU A 96 5.15 9.77 2.48
CA GLU A 96 6.50 9.25 2.24
C GLU A 96 6.56 7.93 1.43
N ASN A 97 5.44 7.22 1.31
CA ASN A 97 5.33 6.02 0.48
C ASN A 97 4.83 6.33 -0.95
N THR A 98 4.42 7.57 -1.22
CA THR A 98 4.05 8.06 -2.55
C THR A 98 5.32 8.54 -3.26
N PRO A 99 5.61 8.06 -4.49
CA PRO A 99 6.78 8.48 -5.27
C PRO A 99 6.98 10.00 -5.28
N GLU A 100 8.22 10.47 -5.11
CA GLU A 100 8.50 11.92 -5.06
C GLU A 100 8.03 12.64 -6.34
N LEU A 101 8.17 12.02 -7.52
CA LEU A 101 7.62 12.57 -8.76
C LEU A 101 6.10 12.76 -8.70
N ASP A 102 5.36 11.82 -8.12
CA ASP A 102 3.91 11.97 -7.96
C ASP A 102 3.59 13.11 -6.99
N GLN A 103 4.36 13.26 -5.89
CA GLN A 103 4.21 14.37 -4.95
C GLN A 103 4.53 15.74 -5.59
N ILE A 104 5.53 15.79 -6.47
CA ILE A 104 5.89 16.98 -7.26
C ILE A 104 4.73 17.34 -8.20
N GLU A 105 4.21 16.38 -8.96
CA GLU A 105 3.11 16.61 -9.90
C GLU A 105 1.82 17.05 -9.19
N ILE A 106 1.47 16.44 -8.05
CA ILE A 106 0.33 16.86 -7.22
C ILE A 106 0.50 18.33 -6.78
N ARG A 107 1.69 18.74 -6.32
CA ARG A 107 1.96 20.14 -5.95
C ARG A 107 1.90 21.08 -7.16
N ASN A 108 2.42 20.63 -8.30
CA ASN A 108 2.45 21.43 -9.53
C ASN A 108 1.05 21.71 -10.08
N SER A 109 0.08 20.83 -9.80
CA SER A 109 -1.27 20.90 -10.36
C SER A 109 -1.95 22.27 -10.25
N VAL A 110 -1.77 22.99 -9.14
CA VAL A 110 -2.40 24.31 -8.95
C VAL A 110 -1.84 25.35 -9.92
N HIS A 111 -0.55 25.26 -10.27
CA HIS A 111 0.11 26.16 -11.21
C HIS A 111 -0.33 25.98 -12.67
N LEU A 112 -1.02 24.88 -12.96
CA LEU A 112 -1.51 24.57 -14.30
C LEU A 112 -2.85 25.27 -14.64
N CYS A 113 -3.42 26.05 -13.71
CA CYS A 113 -4.66 26.78 -13.91
C CYS A 113 -4.60 28.20 -13.28
N PRO A 114 -3.76 29.11 -13.83
CA PRO A 114 -3.56 30.45 -13.27
C PRO A 114 -4.85 31.29 -13.27
N PRO A 115 -5.03 32.22 -12.30
CA PRO A 115 -4.15 32.51 -11.16
C PRO A 115 -4.23 31.48 -10.01
N GLY A 116 -5.11 30.49 -10.14
CA GLY A 116 -5.24 29.33 -9.26
C GLY A 116 -6.65 28.75 -9.23
N PRO A 117 -6.85 27.54 -8.69
CA PRO A 117 -8.15 26.87 -8.75
C PRO A 117 -9.19 27.57 -7.88
N HIS A 118 -10.43 27.56 -8.35
CA HIS A 118 -11.59 27.98 -7.57
C HIS A 118 -11.98 26.90 -6.54
N ALA A 119 -11.84 25.62 -6.91
CA ALA A 119 -12.20 24.48 -6.08
C ALA A 119 -11.25 23.30 -6.26
N PHE A 120 -11.06 22.55 -5.17
CA PHE A 120 -10.56 21.18 -5.21
C PHE A 120 -11.74 20.22 -5.09
N LEU A 121 -11.76 19.17 -5.91
CA LEU A 121 -12.72 18.07 -5.77
C LEU A 121 -11.96 16.84 -5.28
N LEU A 122 -12.22 16.44 -4.04
CA LEU A 122 -11.66 15.21 -3.48
C LEU A 122 -12.56 14.04 -3.87
N VAL A 123 -12.15 13.31 -4.90
CA VAL A 123 -12.93 12.23 -5.51
C VAL A 123 -12.79 10.95 -4.70
N ILE A 124 -13.91 10.46 -4.16
CA ILE A 124 -14.01 9.24 -3.35
C ILE A 124 -15.06 8.31 -3.96
N PRO A 125 -14.71 7.09 -4.38
CA PRO A 125 -15.70 6.10 -4.79
C PRO A 125 -16.60 5.69 -3.61
N VAL A 126 -17.91 5.64 -3.84
CA VAL A 126 -18.87 5.02 -2.92
C VAL A 126 -18.56 3.53 -2.82
N GLY A 127 -18.62 2.98 -1.61
CA GLY A 127 -18.27 1.59 -1.33
C GLY A 127 -16.78 1.37 -1.01
N ILE A 128 -15.93 2.41 -1.05
CA ILE A 128 -14.56 2.28 -0.56
C ILE A 128 -14.55 2.10 0.97
N VAL A 129 -13.81 1.10 1.45
CA VAL A 129 -13.63 0.90 2.90
C VAL A 129 -12.76 2.04 3.45
N PHE A 130 -13.38 3.03 4.08
CA PHE A 130 -12.71 4.22 4.61
C PHE A 130 -12.16 3.97 6.03
N SER A 131 -11.22 3.02 6.11
CA SER A 131 -10.61 2.61 7.37
C SER A 131 -9.88 3.77 8.08
N ARG A 132 -9.69 3.63 9.39
CA ARG A 132 -9.05 4.63 10.28
C ARG A 132 -7.67 5.11 9.82
N ILE A 133 -7.05 4.32 8.96
CA ILE A 133 -5.70 4.47 8.40
C ILE A 133 -5.66 5.54 7.29
N PHE A 134 -6.80 5.84 6.64
CA PHE A 134 -6.86 6.82 5.55
C PHE A 134 -6.75 8.25 6.07
N LYS A 135 -7.21 8.52 7.29
CA LYS A 135 -7.16 9.86 7.88
C LYS A 135 -5.75 10.48 7.92
N PRO A 136 -4.71 9.82 8.49
CA PRO A 136 -3.35 10.39 8.48
C PRO A 136 -2.80 10.53 7.07
N ALA A 137 -2.92 9.49 6.24
CA ALA A 137 -2.50 9.53 4.84
C ALA A 137 -3.12 10.72 4.09
N LEU A 138 -4.44 10.90 4.18
CA LEU A 138 -5.14 11.99 3.53
C LEU A 138 -4.68 13.35 4.04
N LYS A 139 -4.48 13.49 5.36
CA LYS A 139 -4.00 14.74 5.94
C LYS A 139 -2.62 15.11 5.38
N GLU A 140 -1.68 14.17 5.39
CA GLU A 140 -0.32 14.39 4.87
C GLU A 140 -0.29 14.71 3.37
N HIS A 141 -1.16 14.07 2.58
CA HIS A 141 -1.25 14.37 1.14
C HIS A 141 -1.87 15.74 0.87
N LEU A 142 -2.86 16.16 1.66
CA LEU A 142 -3.44 17.50 1.55
C LEU A 142 -2.48 18.59 2.05
N GLU A 143 -1.56 18.28 2.96
CA GLU A 143 -0.45 19.16 3.36
C GLU A 143 0.58 19.41 2.25
N LEU A 144 0.52 18.70 1.11
CA LEU A 144 1.25 19.10 -0.10
C LEU A 144 0.80 20.48 -0.62
N PHE A 145 -0.44 20.83 -0.33
CA PHE A 145 -1.02 22.15 -0.57
C PHE A 145 -0.90 23.02 0.70
N ASN A 146 -1.11 24.33 0.59
CA ASN A 146 -1.20 25.20 1.77
C ASN A 146 -2.43 24.87 2.65
N GLU A 147 -2.44 25.42 3.87
CA GLU A 147 -3.42 25.15 4.92
C GLU A 147 -4.88 25.46 4.54
N ARG A 148 -5.10 26.25 3.48
CA ARG A 148 -6.43 26.62 2.98
C ARG A 148 -7.05 25.59 2.03
N VAL A 149 -6.37 24.46 1.77
CA VAL A 149 -6.92 23.44 0.85
C VAL A 149 -8.27 22.90 1.33
N PHE A 150 -8.44 22.66 2.64
CA PHE A 150 -9.67 22.09 3.19
C PHE A 150 -10.89 23.01 2.99
N CYS A 151 -10.76 24.31 3.20
CA CYS A 151 -11.88 25.25 3.05
C CYS A 151 -12.29 25.49 1.59
N ARG A 152 -11.53 24.94 0.63
CA ARG A 152 -11.80 24.98 -0.81
C ARG A 152 -12.01 23.61 -1.42
N THR A 153 -12.19 22.59 -0.59
CA THR A 153 -12.39 21.22 -1.04
C THR A 153 -13.85 20.83 -0.92
N ILE A 154 -14.44 20.32 -1.99
CA ILE A 154 -15.71 19.60 -1.95
C ILE A 154 -15.41 18.10 -1.99
N VAL A 155 -15.98 17.34 -1.04
CA VAL A 155 -15.88 15.87 -1.08
C VAL A 155 -16.86 15.34 -2.14
N LEU A 156 -16.32 14.81 -3.23
CA LEU A 156 -17.10 14.32 -4.37
C LEU A 156 -17.18 12.80 -4.33
N PHE A 157 -18.37 12.29 -4.05
CA PHE A 157 -18.65 10.85 -4.05
C PHE A 157 -19.02 10.39 -5.46
N THR A 158 -18.31 9.39 -5.99
CA THR A 158 -18.61 8.79 -7.30
C THR A 158 -19.35 7.46 -7.14
N THR A 159 -20.39 7.24 -7.94
CA THR A 159 -21.25 6.04 -7.87
C THR A 159 -21.43 5.43 -9.25
N ASP A 160 -21.37 4.10 -9.33
CA ASP A 160 -21.64 3.30 -10.53
C ASP A 160 -23.12 2.86 -10.66
N ALA A 161 -23.92 3.04 -9.61
CA ALA A 161 -25.36 2.83 -9.62
C ALA A 161 -26.07 4.00 -8.92
N PRO A 162 -27.39 4.19 -9.15
CA PRO A 162 -28.16 5.19 -8.45
C PRO A 162 -28.04 5.03 -6.93
N CYS A 163 -27.20 5.88 -6.31
CA CYS A 163 -26.99 5.84 -4.87
C CYS A 163 -28.07 6.69 -4.20
N SER A 164 -28.96 6.03 -3.44
CA SER A 164 -29.94 6.77 -2.65
C SER A 164 -29.24 7.63 -1.60
N ASN A 165 -29.82 8.80 -1.28
CA ASN A 165 -29.31 9.68 -0.22
C ASN A 165 -29.27 8.95 1.14
N LYS A 166 -30.12 7.93 1.34
CA LYS A 166 -30.08 7.07 2.53
C LYS A 166 -28.81 6.21 2.57
N HIS A 167 -28.48 5.54 1.47
CA HIS A 167 -27.27 4.69 1.38
C HIS A 167 -25.99 5.48 1.64
N LEU A 168 -25.83 6.66 1.04
CA LEU A 168 -24.67 7.52 1.31
C LEU A 168 -24.62 8.00 2.77
N LYS A 169 -25.76 8.31 3.38
CA LYS A 169 -25.81 8.69 4.80
C LYS A 169 -25.37 7.55 5.70
N ASP A 170 -25.80 6.32 5.39
CA ASP A 170 -25.41 5.13 6.13
C ASP A 170 -23.90 4.88 6.00
N GLU A 171 -23.33 5.01 4.81
CA GLU A 171 -21.88 4.89 4.58
C GLU A 171 -21.07 5.97 5.33
N ILE A 172 -21.51 7.23 5.29
CA ILE A 172 -20.89 8.31 6.08
C ILE A 172 -21.02 8.02 7.59
N ARG A 173 -22.14 7.43 8.02
CA ARG A 173 -22.35 7.08 9.43
C ARG A 173 -21.41 5.96 9.88
N MET A 174 -21.16 4.98 9.00
CA MET A 174 -20.27 3.85 9.27
C MET A 174 -18.81 4.28 9.49
N TRP A 175 -18.34 5.33 8.84
CA TRP A 175 -16.93 5.74 8.87
C TRP A 175 -16.70 7.08 9.59
N PRO A 176 -16.26 7.09 10.86
CA PRO A 176 -15.97 8.32 11.61
C PRO A 176 -14.93 9.22 10.93
N GLU A 177 -13.97 8.63 10.22
CA GLU A 177 -12.95 9.33 9.46
C GLU A 177 -13.52 10.10 8.27
N LEU A 178 -14.54 9.57 7.61
CA LEU A 178 -15.24 10.26 6.53
C LEU A 178 -16.05 11.45 7.07
N GLN A 179 -16.68 11.30 8.25
CA GLN A 179 -17.33 12.42 8.94
C GLN A 179 -16.33 13.50 9.36
N TRP A 180 -15.15 13.09 9.84
CA TRP A 180 -14.07 14.02 10.14
C TRP A 180 -13.67 14.82 8.90
N LEU A 181 -13.44 14.14 7.78
CA LEU A 181 -13.08 14.78 6.51
C LEU A 181 -14.14 15.79 6.06
N LEU A 182 -15.42 15.40 6.09
CA LEU A 182 -16.53 16.30 5.76
C LEU A 182 -16.53 17.53 6.65
N ARG A 183 -16.34 17.38 7.97
CA ARG A 183 -16.24 18.52 8.89
C ARG A 183 -15.07 19.45 8.57
N GLN A 184 -13.92 18.92 8.13
CA GLN A 184 -12.80 19.77 7.70
C GLN A 184 -13.14 20.55 6.43
N CYS A 185 -13.94 19.97 5.54
CA CYS A 185 -14.38 20.57 4.27
C CYS A 185 -15.69 21.37 4.41
N GLY A 186 -16.03 21.90 5.60
CA GLY A 186 -17.27 22.68 5.81
C GLY A 186 -18.57 21.89 5.58
N ASN A 187 -18.52 20.57 5.69
CA ASN A 187 -19.58 19.62 5.33
C ASN A 187 -20.01 19.67 3.85
N GLN A 188 -19.17 20.24 2.98
CA GLN A 188 -19.45 20.32 1.56
C GLN A 188 -19.21 18.97 0.88
N LYS A 189 -20.27 18.46 0.25
CA LYS A 189 -20.23 17.20 -0.50
C LYS A 189 -21.08 17.24 -1.75
N HIS A 190 -20.70 16.45 -2.74
CA HIS A 190 -21.46 16.24 -3.97
C HIS A 190 -21.47 14.75 -4.34
N VAL A 191 -22.51 14.30 -5.04
CA VAL A 191 -22.62 12.92 -5.52
C VAL A 191 -22.69 12.99 -7.03
N LEU A 192 -21.85 12.22 -7.70
CA LEU A 192 -21.76 12.15 -9.15
C LEU A 192 -21.95 10.71 -9.60
N ASP A 193 -22.98 10.48 -10.42
CA ASP A 193 -23.19 9.18 -11.06
C ASP A 193 -22.34 9.11 -12.32
N ILE A 194 -21.32 8.25 -12.29
CA ILE A 194 -20.35 8.16 -13.40
C ILE A 194 -20.91 7.46 -14.63
N ASN A 195 -22.03 6.75 -14.49
CA ASN A 195 -22.71 6.05 -15.58
C ASN A 195 -23.81 6.90 -16.22
N ASN A 196 -24.38 7.85 -15.48
CA ASN A 196 -25.40 8.77 -16.01
C ASN A 196 -24.80 10.05 -16.61
N LYS A 197 -23.95 9.91 -17.64
CA LYS A 197 -23.22 11.03 -18.28
C LYS A 197 -24.12 12.07 -18.96
N GLN A 198 -25.38 11.75 -19.22
CA GLN A 198 -26.32 12.65 -19.92
C GLN A 198 -27.04 13.62 -18.97
N ASP A 199 -27.00 13.35 -17.66
CA ASP A 199 -27.67 14.18 -16.66
C ASP A 199 -26.82 15.41 -16.31
N SER A 200 -26.98 16.47 -17.11
CA SER A 200 -26.31 17.75 -16.88
C SER A 200 -26.72 18.43 -15.57
N THR A 201 -27.81 17.99 -14.91
CA THR A 201 -28.25 18.60 -13.65
C THR A 201 -27.24 18.36 -12.53
N GLN A 202 -26.49 17.26 -12.56
CA GLN A 202 -25.44 16.95 -11.58
C GLN A 202 -24.33 18.01 -11.64
N VAL A 203 -23.86 18.33 -12.85
CA VAL A 203 -22.82 19.35 -13.09
C VAL A 203 -23.32 20.75 -12.72
N ILE A 204 -24.55 21.12 -13.11
CA ILE A 204 -25.15 22.41 -12.73
C ILE A 204 -25.22 22.55 -11.21
N ASN A 205 -25.63 21.50 -10.50
CA ASN A 205 -25.70 21.50 -9.04
C ASN A 205 -24.31 21.53 -8.38
N LEU A 206 -23.30 20.92 -9.00
CA LEU A 206 -21.91 21.03 -8.56
C LEU A 206 -21.41 22.47 -8.69
N PHE A 207 -21.66 23.14 -9.82
CA PHE A 207 -21.22 24.52 -10.03
C PHE A 207 -21.85 25.48 -9.02
N LYS A 208 -23.16 25.34 -8.73
CA LYS A 208 -23.83 26.10 -7.66
C LYS A 208 -23.16 25.93 -6.30
N LYS A 209 -22.74 24.71 -5.96
CA LYS A 209 -22.02 24.43 -4.70
C LYS A 209 -20.63 25.06 -4.68
N ILE A 210 -19.90 25.01 -5.81
CA ILE A 210 -18.59 25.65 -5.92
C ILE A 210 -18.73 27.17 -5.77
N GLU A 211 -19.73 27.79 -6.38
CA GLU A 211 -19.99 29.23 -6.24
C GLU A 211 -20.30 29.62 -4.79
N ALA A 212 -21.15 28.86 -4.10
CA ALA A 212 -21.43 29.09 -2.69
C ALA A 212 -20.15 29.01 -1.84
N MET A 213 -19.33 27.98 -2.06
CA MET A 213 -18.03 27.83 -1.40
C MET A 213 -17.08 28.99 -1.71
N VAL A 214 -17.01 29.45 -2.97
CA VAL A 214 -16.14 30.55 -3.38
C VAL A 214 -16.61 31.87 -2.75
N ALA A 215 -17.92 32.11 -2.68
CA ALA A 215 -18.50 33.27 -2.00
C ALA A 215 -18.17 33.29 -0.50
N GLU A 216 -18.26 32.13 0.18
CA GLU A 216 -17.84 31.96 1.58
C GLU A 216 -16.33 32.25 1.77
N ASN A 217 -15.51 32.01 0.74
CA ASN A 217 -14.06 32.28 0.72
C ASN A 217 -13.72 33.64 0.11
N ALA A 218 -14.54 34.66 0.39
CA ALA A 218 -14.35 36.05 -0.04
C ALA A 218 -14.24 36.23 -1.58
N SER A 219 -14.93 35.38 -2.35
CA SER A 219 -14.93 35.39 -3.82
C SER A 219 -13.53 35.30 -4.45
N SER A 220 -12.56 34.76 -3.71
CA SER A 220 -11.17 34.63 -4.16
C SER A 220 -10.91 33.23 -4.73
N HIS A 221 -9.91 33.07 -5.60
CA HIS A 221 -9.37 31.76 -6.00
C HIS A 221 -8.29 31.30 -5.01
N TYR A 222 -7.89 30.03 -5.07
CA TYR A 222 -6.85 29.47 -4.22
C TYR A 222 -5.53 30.18 -4.50
N SER A 223 -4.95 30.81 -3.48
CA SER A 223 -3.71 31.56 -3.63
C SER A 223 -2.54 30.62 -3.90
N ILE A 224 -1.79 30.94 -4.94
CA ILE A 224 -0.61 30.20 -5.36
C ILE A 224 0.64 31.00 -5.00
N ASP A 225 1.58 30.34 -4.34
CA ASP A 225 2.89 30.90 -4.01
C ASP A 225 3.84 30.72 -5.21
N SER A 226 4.20 31.83 -5.86
CA SER A 226 5.10 31.84 -7.01
C SER A 226 6.52 31.37 -6.65
N ALA A 227 6.99 31.62 -5.43
CA ALA A 227 8.29 31.14 -4.97
C ALA A 227 8.30 29.61 -4.83
N ARG A 228 7.24 29.02 -4.27
CA ARG A 228 7.08 27.55 -4.23
C ARG A 228 7.03 26.95 -5.64
N GLY A 229 6.36 27.60 -6.57
CA GLY A 229 6.32 27.18 -7.97
C GLY A 229 7.70 27.18 -8.64
N ASN A 230 8.53 28.18 -8.35
CA ASN A 230 9.91 28.25 -8.87
C ASN A 230 10.79 27.14 -8.30
N VAL A 231 10.75 26.90 -6.99
CA VAL A 231 11.50 25.80 -6.34
C VAL A 231 11.10 24.45 -6.94
N LEU A 232 9.82 24.26 -7.24
CA LEU A 232 9.34 23.02 -7.86
C LEU A 232 9.88 22.82 -9.29
N ARG A 233 9.93 23.90 -10.08
CA ARG A 233 10.52 23.88 -11.43
C ARG A 233 12.01 23.58 -11.41
N GLU A 234 12.77 24.26 -10.56
CA GLU A 234 14.21 24.00 -10.37
C GLU A 234 14.45 22.54 -9.97
N LYS A 235 13.62 21.98 -9.10
CA LYS A 235 13.71 20.56 -8.71
C LYS A 235 13.45 19.62 -9.90
N ILE A 236 12.46 19.90 -10.75
CA ILE A 236 12.16 19.09 -11.94
C ILE A 236 13.32 19.16 -12.94
N GLU A 237 13.87 20.36 -13.16
CA GLU A 237 15.02 20.56 -14.04
C GLU A 237 16.26 19.80 -13.55
N ALA A 238 16.58 19.90 -12.26
CA ALA A 238 17.69 19.15 -11.66
C ALA A 238 17.54 17.62 -11.81
N ILE A 239 16.31 17.10 -11.65
CA ILE A 239 15.99 15.67 -11.87
C ILE A 239 16.22 15.29 -13.34
N ALA A 240 15.73 16.10 -14.29
CA ALA A 240 15.88 15.83 -15.72
C ALA A 240 17.36 15.86 -16.17
N GLU A 241 18.15 16.80 -15.64
CA GLU A 241 19.58 16.86 -15.88
C GLU A 241 20.32 15.65 -15.29
N GLY A 242 20.00 15.28 -14.05
CA GLY A 242 20.54 14.08 -13.41
C GLY A 242 20.24 12.83 -14.24
N ALA A 243 19.02 12.72 -14.76
CA ALA A 243 18.58 11.59 -15.55
C ALA A 243 19.39 11.49 -16.84
N SER A 244 19.56 12.63 -17.53
CA SER A 244 20.37 12.73 -18.75
C SER A 244 21.83 12.33 -18.51
N ARG A 245 22.43 12.78 -17.40
CA ARG A 245 23.79 12.39 -17.00
C ARG A 245 23.89 10.89 -16.73
N ARG A 246 22.89 10.30 -16.05
CA ARG A 246 22.86 8.86 -15.76
C ARG A 246 22.76 8.02 -17.02
N VAL A 247 21.89 8.40 -17.97
CA VAL A 247 21.78 7.72 -19.28
C VAL A 247 23.13 7.69 -19.98
N ALA A 248 23.81 8.84 -20.08
CA ALA A 248 25.13 8.92 -20.72
C ALA A 248 26.18 8.04 -20.01
N ALA A 249 26.21 8.06 -18.67
CA ALA A 249 27.13 7.24 -17.88
C ALA A 249 26.88 5.74 -18.05
N VAL A 250 25.62 5.31 -18.03
CA VAL A 250 25.22 3.90 -18.24
C VAL A 250 25.60 3.46 -19.65
N GLN A 251 25.28 4.25 -20.68
CA GLN A 251 25.63 3.91 -22.07
C GLN A 251 27.14 3.80 -22.27
N ALA A 252 27.93 4.73 -21.72
CA ALA A 252 29.39 4.67 -21.77
C ALA A 252 29.94 3.41 -21.10
N LYS A 253 29.40 3.03 -19.93
CA LYS A 253 29.77 1.80 -19.23
C LYS A 253 29.44 0.57 -20.07
N ARG A 254 28.22 0.47 -20.60
CA ARG A 254 27.79 -0.66 -21.44
C ARG A 254 28.69 -0.85 -22.66
N ARG A 255 29.06 0.24 -23.35
CA ARG A 255 30.01 0.18 -24.48
C ARG A 255 31.36 -0.42 -24.08
N ARG A 256 31.90 -0.03 -22.92
CA ARG A 256 33.16 -0.60 -22.41
C ARG A 256 33.04 -2.10 -22.12
N LEU A 257 31.93 -2.53 -21.52
CA LEU A 257 31.70 -3.94 -21.21
C LEU A 257 31.49 -4.78 -22.47
N ARG A 258 30.77 -4.26 -23.46
CA ARG A 258 30.62 -4.92 -24.78
C ARG A 258 31.94 -5.09 -25.51
N ALA A 259 32.82 -4.10 -25.44
CA ALA A 259 34.16 -4.20 -26.04
C ALA A 259 34.99 -5.36 -25.46
N LEU A 260 34.79 -5.74 -24.19
CA LEU A 260 35.43 -6.94 -23.60
C LEU A 260 34.91 -8.23 -24.24
N ILE A 261 33.60 -8.27 -24.54
CA ILE A 261 32.96 -9.42 -25.19
C ILE A 261 33.45 -9.55 -26.64
N GLU A 262 33.45 -8.44 -27.38
CA GLU A 262 33.97 -8.36 -28.75
C GLU A 262 35.47 -8.67 -28.82
N GLY A 263 36.22 -8.33 -27.77
CA GLY A 263 37.65 -8.64 -27.60
C GLY A 263 37.97 -10.10 -27.25
N GLY A 264 36.97 -11.00 -27.23
CA GLY A 264 37.16 -12.44 -27.07
C GLY A 264 36.66 -13.03 -25.75
N LYS A 265 36.09 -12.23 -24.84
CA LYS A 265 35.47 -12.76 -23.60
C LYS A 265 34.07 -13.32 -23.91
N THR A 266 33.97 -14.61 -24.16
CA THR A 266 32.71 -15.27 -24.57
C THR A 266 31.75 -15.48 -23.40
N PRO A 267 30.52 -14.93 -23.44
CA PRO A 267 29.54 -15.13 -22.38
C PRO A 267 29.07 -16.60 -22.26
N PRO A 268 28.59 -17.02 -21.08
CA PRO A 268 28.05 -18.37 -20.90
C PRO A 268 26.82 -18.60 -21.79
N THR A 269 26.78 -19.74 -22.48
CA THR A 269 25.60 -20.16 -23.25
C THR A 269 24.43 -20.57 -22.36
N HIS A 270 24.71 -20.90 -21.09
CA HIS A 270 23.73 -21.17 -20.04
C HIS A 270 23.78 -20.08 -18.97
N LEU A 271 22.78 -19.21 -18.92
CA LEU A 271 22.63 -18.19 -17.88
C LEU A 271 21.77 -18.71 -16.72
N ARG A 272 22.19 -18.40 -15.49
CA ARG A 272 21.55 -18.80 -14.24
C ARG A 272 21.19 -17.54 -13.49
N ILE A 273 19.90 -17.32 -13.31
CA ILE A 273 19.33 -16.06 -12.85
C ILE A 273 18.51 -16.34 -11.62
N VAL A 274 18.78 -15.62 -10.53
CA VAL A 274 18.00 -15.69 -9.29
C VAL A 274 17.28 -14.35 -9.10
N MET A 275 15.98 -14.37 -8.88
CA MET A 275 15.21 -13.16 -8.60
C MET A 275 14.93 -13.05 -7.10
N VAL A 276 15.33 -11.92 -6.52
CA VAL A 276 15.09 -11.58 -5.12
C VAL A 276 14.43 -10.21 -5.03
N GLY A 277 13.71 -9.92 -3.95
CA GLY A 277 13.03 -8.62 -3.81
C GLY A 277 11.81 -8.69 -2.91
N ALA A 278 11.23 -7.52 -2.63
CA ALA A 278 10.05 -7.43 -1.78
C ALA A 278 8.85 -8.23 -2.34
N GLN A 279 7.89 -8.58 -1.49
CA GLN A 279 6.61 -9.11 -1.93
C GLN A 279 5.88 -8.09 -2.81
N TRP A 280 5.06 -8.59 -3.74
CA TRP A 280 4.31 -7.75 -4.68
C TRP A 280 5.16 -6.90 -5.65
N SER A 281 6.47 -7.12 -5.68
CA SER A 281 7.41 -6.54 -6.65
C SER A 281 7.31 -7.15 -8.05
N ALA A 282 6.40 -8.11 -8.25
CA ALA A 282 6.17 -8.81 -9.52
C ALA A 282 7.30 -9.74 -10.00
N LYS A 283 8.09 -10.33 -9.08
CA LYS A 283 9.15 -11.31 -9.41
C LYS A 283 8.69 -12.46 -10.29
N SER A 284 7.64 -13.19 -9.87
CA SER A 284 7.09 -14.33 -10.63
C SER A 284 6.61 -13.92 -12.03
N SER A 285 5.99 -12.74 -12.15
CA SER A 285 5.58 -12.19 -13.45
C SER A 285 6.78 -11.81 -14.32
N ALA A 286 7.83 -11.25 -13.73
CA ALA A 286 9.07 -10.94 -14.42
C ALA A 286 9.75 -12.24 -14.91
N GLY A 287 9.83 -13.28 -14.07
CA GLY A 287 10.35 -14.59 -14.45
C GLY A 287 9.60 -15.23 -15.61
N ASN A 288 8.26 -15.12 -15.62
CA ASN A 288 7.44 -15.58 -16.73
C ASN A 288 7.71 -14.82 -18.03
N THR A 289 7.96 -13.52 -17.92
CA THR A 289 8.33 -12.67 -19.05
C THR A 289 9.71 -13.06 -19.59
N ILE A 290 10.70 -13.20 -18.69
CA ILE A 290 12.07 -13.62 -19.02
C ILE A 290 12.07 -14.99 -19.69
N LEU A 291 11.32 -15.96 -19.17
CA LEU A 291 11.24 -17.32 -19.73
C LEU A 291 10.29 -17.43 -20.93
N ARG A 292 9.55 -16.36 -21.27
CA ARG A 292 8.51 -16.32 -22.31
C ARG A 292 7.46 -17.42 -22.19
N LYS A 293 7.14 -17.83 -20.95
CA LYS A 293 6.12 -18.84 -20.64
C LYS A 293 5.56 -18.65 -19.24
N LYS A 294 4.40 -19.26 -18.98
CA LYS A 294 3.77 -19.30 -17.64
C LYS A 294 4.47 -20.36 -16.77
N ALA A 295 5.69 -20.07 -16.34
CA ALA A 295 6.53 -20.95 -15.54
C ALA A 295 6.22 -20.90 -14.04
N PHE A 296 5.84 -19.72 -13.54
CA PHE A 296 5.57 -19.41 -12.14
C PHE A 296 4.10 -18.99 -11.98
N ALA A 297 3.47 -19.41 -10.88
CA ALA A 297 2.07 -19.10 -10.61
C ALA A 297 1.88 -17.60 -10.29
N VAL A 298 0.92 -16.95 -10.95
CA VAL A 298 0.58 -15.53 -10.72
C VAL A 298 -0.93 -15.43 -10.49
N HIS A 299 -1.33 -15.23 -9.24
CA HIS A 299 -2.73 -15.04 -8.84
C HIS A 299 -2.85 -13.89 -7.84
N GLN A 300 -3.98 -13.18 -7.85
CA GLN A 300 -4.27 -12.16 -6.85
C GLN A 300 -4.32 -12.81 -5.46
N GLY A 301 -3.51 -12.32 -4.52
CA GLY A 301 -3.45 -12.85 -3.15
C GLY A 301 -2.34 -13.88 -2.89
N ARG A 302 -1.61 -14.37 -3.90
CA ARG A 302 -0.52 -15.33 -3.73
C ARG A 302 0.85 -14.64 -3.74
N THR A 303 1.69 -14.99 -2.78
CA THR A 303 3.13 -14.68 -2.78
C THR A 303 3.93 -15.98 -2.91
N THR A 304 5.09 -15.93 -3.57
CA THR A 304 5.99 -17.09 -3.69
C THR A 304 6.44 -17.53 -2.30
N GLU A 305 6.24 -18.81 -2.01
CA GLU A 305 6.43 -19.38 -0.68
C GLU A 305 7.74 -20.16 -0.53
N TYR A 306 8.08 -20.87 -1.59
CA TYR A 306 9.29 -21.66 -1.74
C TYR A 306 9.97 -21.20 -3.02
N CYS A 307 11.28 -21.36 -3.08
CA CYS A 307 11.96 -21.08 -4.34
C CYS A 307 11.44 -22.00 -5.45
N GLU A 308 10.93 -21.41 -6.54
CA GLU A 308 10.49 -22.13 -7.73
C GLU A 308 11.58 -21.99 -8.80
N ILE A 309 11.93 -23.10 -9.48
CA ILE A 309 12.94 -23.12 -10.54
C ILE A 309 12.29 -23.51 -11.86
N SER A 310 12.65 -22.80 -12.93
CA SER A 310 12.25 -23.18 -14.28
C SER A 310 13.34 -22.90 -15.30
N HIS A 311 13.26 -23.60 -16.42
CA HIS A 311 14.26 -23.54 -17.49
C HIS A 311 13.61 -23.22 -18.83
N GLY A 312 14.35 -22.61 -19.74
CA GLY A 312 13.87 -22.35 -21.10
C GLY A 312 14.96 -21.84 -22.02
N MET A 313 14.76 -22.01 -23.33
CA MET A 313 15.62 -21.40 -24.35
C MET A 313 15.00 -20.07 -24.77
N VAL A 314 15.74 -18.98 -24.62
CA VAL A 314 15.26 -17.61 -24.92
C VAL A 314 16.37 -16.83 -25.58
N ALA A 315 16.07 -16.21 -26.74
CA ALA A 315 17.04 -15.44 -27.53
C ALA A 315 18.38 -16.19 -27.73
N GLY A 316 18.30 -17.50 -28.04
CA GLY A 316 19.47 -18.37 -28.26
C GLY A 316 20.24 -18.80 -27.01
N ARG A 317 19.79 -18.42 -25.81
CA ARG A 317 20.46 -18.73 -24.53
C ARG A 317 19.68 -19.75 -23.73
N GLN A 318 20.37 -20.68 -23.11
CA GLN A 318 19.77 -21.59 -22.14
C GLN A 318 19.62 -20.83 -20.81
N LEU A 319 18.40 -20.73 -20.29
CA LEU A 319 18.14 -20.05 -19.03
C LEU A 319 17.74 -21.03 -17.93
N THR A 320 18.28 -20.81 -16.74
CA THR A 320 17.71 -21.25 -15.46
C THR A 320 17.26 -20.00 -14.71
N VAL A 321 15.99 -19.91 -14.35
CA VAL A 321 15.44 -18.80 -13.57
C VAL A 321 14.87 -19.35 -12.27
N VAL A 322 15.28 -18.77 -11.15
CA VAL A 322 14.79 -19.08 -9.81
C VAL A 322 13.97 -17.89 -9.30
N ASP A 323 12.70 -18.13 -8.97
CA ASP A 323 11.85 -17.17 -8.27
C ASP A 323 11.93 -17.43 -6.76
N SER A 324 12.39 -16.46 -5.98
CA SER A 324 12.49 -16.59 -4.51
C SER A 324 11.24 -16.04 -3.80
N PRO A 325 11.01 -16.44 -2.55
CA PRO A 325 10.07 -15.74 -1.67
C PRO A 325 10.44 -14.26 -1.51
N GLY A 326 9.43 -13.43 -1.28
CA GLY A 326 9.63 -11.99 -1.03
C GLY A 326 9.61 -11.63 0.44
N TRP A 327 10.39 -10.61 0.81
CA TRP A 327 10.30 -9.94 2.11
C TRP A 327 9.32 -8.77 2.07
N PHE A 328 8.89 -8.27 3.22
CA PHE A 328 8.14 -7.02 3.25
C PHE A 328 9.08 -5.85 3.07
N TYR A 329 8.66 -4.90 2.23
CA TYR A 329 9.48 -3.73 1.92
C TYR A 329 9.82 -2.89 3.17
N ASN A 330 9.06 -2.93 4.25
CA ASN A 330 9.33 -2.13 5.46
C ASN A 330 9.78 -2.96 6.68
N GLN A 331 10.03 -4.26 6.51
CA GLN A 331 10.43 -5.14 7.61
C GLN A 331 11.94 -5.38 7.63
N THR A 332 12.47 -5.51 8.85
CA THR A 332 13.86 -5.88 9.10
C THR A 332 14.02 -7.40 9.10
N LEU A 333 15.25 -7.89 9.04
CA LEU A 333 15.52 -9.32 9.20
C LEU A 333 15.00 -9.86 10.54
N LYS A 334 14.90 -9.03 11.59
CA LYS A 334 14.34 -9.48 12.88
C LYS A 334 12.87 -9.88 12.78
N ASP A 335 12.12 -9.22 11.90
CA ASP A 335 10.69 -9.46 11.71
C ASP A 335 10.43 -10.65 10.77
N THR A 336 11.30 -10.82 9.78
CA THR A 336 11.25 -11.90 8.79
C THR A 336 11.39 -13.28 9.44
N SER A 337 10.54 -14.21 9.03
CA SER A 337 10.57 -15.56 9.59
C SER A 337 11.89 -16.27 9.26
N GLY A 338 12.35 -17.17 10.15
CA GLY A 338 13.57 -17.95 9.89
C GLY A 338 13.50 -18.77 8.59
N MET A 339 12.29 -19.14 8.18
CA MET A 339 12.07 -19.87 6.94
C MET A 339 12.17 -19.03 5.69
N ASP A 340 11.62 -17.82 5.70
CA ASP A 340 11.76 -16.94 4.55
C ASP A 340 13.23 -16.58 4.35
N LYS A 341 13.99 -16.38 5.43
CA LYS A 341 15.46 -16.23 5.36
C LYS A 341 16.14 -17.45 4.74
N LEU A 342 15.77 -18.65 5.21
CA LEU A 342 16.34 -19.91 4.70
C LEU A 342 16.05 -20.10 3.22
N GLU A 343 14.81 -19.84 2.78
CA GLU A 343 14.43 -19.91 1.37
C GLU A 343 15.14 -18.85 0.53
N ILE A 344 15.23 -17.61 1.00
CA ILE A 344 15.99 -16.54 0.32
C ILE A 344 17.44 -16.98 0.11
N VAL A 345 18.09 -17.56 1.12
CA VAL A 345 19.46 -18.12 0.99
C VAL A 345 19.48 -19.35 0.08
N ASN A 346 18.47 -20.21 0.14
CA ASN A 346 18.39 -21.40 -0.71
C ASN A 346 18.33 -21.05 -2.20
N SER A 347 17.75 -19.90 -2.56
CA SER A 347 17.55 -19.48 -3.95
C SER A 347 18.83 -19.55 -4.80
N VAL A 348 19.98 -19.14 -4.27
CA VAL A 348 21.25 -19.17 -5.00
C VAL A 348 21.84 -20.58 -5.13
N HIS A 349 21.49 -21.49 -4.20
CA HIS A 349 21.96 -22.88 -4.19
C HIS A 349 21.20 -23.77 -5.17
N LEU A 350 20.04 -23.32 -5.68
CA LEU A 350 19.24 -24.06 -6.67
C LEU A 350 19.83 -24.02 -8.09
N CYS A 351 20.96 -23.33 -8.30
CA CYS A 351 21.55 -23.18 -9.61
C CYS A 351 23.09 -23.32 -9.58
N PRO A 352 23.64 -24.51 -9.22
CA PRO A 352 25.08 -24.72 -9.03
C PRO A 352 25.90 -24.47 -10.31
N PRO A 353 27.17 -24.04 -10.18
CA PRO A 353 27.89 -23.61 -8.96
C PRO A 353 27.45 -22.25 -8.39
N GLY A 354 26.41 -21.63 -8.94
CA GLY A 354 25.81 -20.39 -8.45
C GLY A 354 25.27 -19.52 -9.59
N PRO A 355 24.50 -18.47 -9.28
CA PRO A 355 23.90 -17.63 -10.31
C PRO A 355 24.93 -16.75 -11.02
N HIS A 356 24.74 -16.57 -12.32
CA HIS A 356 25.46 -15.57 -13.11
C HIS A 356 24.94 -14.15 -12.81
N ALA A 357 23.64 -14.04 -12.50
CA ALA A 357 22.99 -12.78 -12.13
C ALA A 357 21.96 -12.98 -11.00
N VAL A 358 21.92 -12.01 -10.09
CA VAL A 358 20.87 -11.82 -9.11
C VAL A 358 20.05 -10.60 -9.53
N LEU A 359 18.79 -10.79 -9.88
CA LEU A 359 17.89 -9.69 -10.20
C LEU A 359 17.20 -9.23 -8.93
N LEU A 360 17.57 -8.05 -8.44
CA LEU A 360 16.89 -7.41 -7.32
C LEU A 360 15.68 -6.64 -7.86
N VAL A 361 14.49 -7.21 -7.67
CA VAL A 361 13.24 -6.73 -8.26
C VAL A 361 12.63 -5.62 -7.39
N VAL A 362 12.41 -4.46 -8.00
CA VAL A 362 11.84 -3.26 -7.37
C VAL A 362 10.64 -2.78 -8.17
N SER A 363 9.48 -2.66 -7.52
CA SER A 363 8.26 -2.16 -8.16
C SER A 363 8.24 -0.64 -8.18
N LEU A 364 7.91 -0.06 -9.33
CA LEU A 364 7.82 1.39 -9.52
C LEU A 364 6.51 2.01 -8.99
N THR A 365 5.62 1.19 -8.42
CA THR A 365 4.30 1.63 -7.91
C THR A 365 4.33 2.47 -6.63
N SER A 366 5.45 2.44 -5.90
CA SER A 366 5.60 3.00 -4.55
C SER A 366 6.95 3.70 -4.40
N ALA A 367 7.08 4.56 -3.39
CA ALA A 367 8.36 5.19 -3.06
C ALA A 367 9.38 4.18 -2.52
N PHE A 368 10.65 4.39 -2.84
CA PHE A 368 11.77 3.67 -2.23
C PHE A 368 12.30 4.49 -1.04
N ASN A 369 11.52 4.51 0.04
CA ASN A 369 11.84 5.28 1.24
C ASN A 369 12.94 4.59 2.10
N ALA A 370 13.32 5.26 3.19
CA ALA A 370 14.37 4.77 4.10
C ALA A 370 14.08 3.38 4.71
N SER A 371 12.81 3.08 4.99
CA SER A 371 12.39 1.76 5.47
C SER A 371 12.59 0.69 4.40
N TYR A 372 12.28 1.01 3.13
CA TYR A 372 12.55 0.12 2.00
C TYR A 372 14.03 -0.11 1.76
N GLN A 373 14.82 0.96 1.77
CA GLN A 373 16.27 0.85 1.67
C GLN A 373 16.86 -0.03 2.76
N ARG A 374 16.44 0.14 4.02
CA ARG A 374 16.89 -0.70 5.16
C ARG A 374 16.52 -2.16 4.95
N ALA A 375 15.28 -2.44 4.55
CA ALA A 375 14.84 -3.81 4.31
C ALA A 375 15.66 -4.49 3.20
N VAL A 376 15.95 -3.79 2.10
CA VAL A 376 16.81 -4.32 1.02
C VAL A 376 18.22 -4.60 1.55
N LEU A 377 18.83 -3.64 2.25
CA LEU A 377 20.18 -3.80 2.78
C LEU A 377 20.29 -5.02 3.71
N GLU A 378 19.36 -5.15 4.66
CA GLU A 378 19.37 -6.25 5.61
C GLU A 378 19.10 -7.59 4.92
N HIS A 379 18.12 -7.70 4.03
CA HIS A 379 17.81 -8.98 3.36
C HIS A 379 18.92 -9.42 2.41
N MET A 380 19.57 -8.48 1.72
CA MET A 380 20.73 -8.80 0.87
C MET A 380 21.94 -9.24 1.69
N SER A 381 22.06 -8.86 2.97
CA SER A 381 23.10 -9.35 3.90
C SER A 381 22.99 -10.84 4.27
N LEU A 382 21.90 -11.51 3.88
CA LEU A 382 21.81 -12.98 3.97
C LEU A 382 22.78 -13.67 3.00
N PHE A 383 23.16 -12.98 1.93
CA PHE A 383 24.22 -13.37 1.00
C PHE A 383 25.55 -12.73 1.42
N SER A 384 26.66 -13.16 0.82
CA SER A 384 27.95 -12.50 1.03
C SER A 384 27.98 -11.15 0.30
N ASP A 385 28.84 -10.24 0.75
CA ASP A 385 28.99 -8.90 0.14
C ASP A 385 29.35 -8.96 -1.36
N LYS A 386 29.92 -10.07 -1.83
CA LYS A 386 30.22 -10.30 -3.24
C LYS A 386 28.95 -10.35 -4.11
N VAL A 387 27.76 -10.60 -3.53
CA VAL A 387 26.49 -10.70 -4.28
C VAL A 387 26.24 -9.44 -5.11
N TRP A 388 26.59 -8.26 -4.59
CA TRP A 388 26.37 -6.98 -5.26
C TRP A 388 27.08 -6.85 -6.61
N LYS A 389 28.21 -7.55 -6.81
CA LYS A 389 28.89 -7.60 -8.11
C LYS A 389 28.05 -8.32 -9.18
N HIS A 390 27.20 -9.25 -8.75
CA HIS A 390 26.32 -10.04 -9.61
C HIS A 390 24.87 -9.52 -9.58
N THR A 391 24.60 -8.40 -8.92
CA THR A 391 23.24 -7.87 -8.78
C THR A 391 22.93 -6.84 -9.85
N LEU A 392 21.79 -7.01 -10.51
CA LEU A 392 21.18 -6.02 -11.40
C LEU A 392 19.81 -5.64 -10.83
N VAL A 393 19.50 -4.35 -10.79
CA VAL A 393 18.18 -3.88 -10.33
C VAL A 393 17.17 -4.06 -11.46
N LEU A 394 16.13 -4.87 -11.24
CA LEU A 394 15.04 -5.06 -12.19
C LEU A 394 13.83 -4.25 -11.76
N PHE A 395 13.57 -3.14 -12.46
CA PHE A 395 12.38 -2.34 -12.24
C PHE A 395 11.18 -2.97 -12.94
N THR A 396 10.10 -3.16 -12.21
CA THR A 396 8.84 -3.71 -12.74
C THR A 396 7.73 -2.67 -12.70
N LYS A 397 6.67 -2.94 -13.46
CA LYS A 397 5.49 -2.07 -13.59
C LYS A 397 5.86 -0.68 -14.13
N ALA A 398 6.70 -0.68 -15.16
CA ALA A 398 7.20 0.54 -15.82
C ALA A 398 6.10 1.43 -16.40
N ASP A 399 4.97 0.82 -16.76
CA ASP A 399 3.73 1.50 -17.15
C ASP A 399 3.25 2.53 -16.12
N TRP A 400 3.69 2.40 -14.85
CA TRP A 400 3.35 3.33 -13.79
C TRP A 400 4.05 4.68 -13.88
N LEU A 401 5.16 4.77 -14.62
CA LEU A 401 5.88 6.03 -14.82
C LEU A 401 5.15 6.95 -15.80
N GLY A 402 4.23 6.42 -16.62
CA GLY A 402 3.54 7.18 -17.65
C GLY A 402 4.54 7.77 -18.65
N VAL A 403 4.67 9.09 -18.64
CA VAL A 403 5.60 9.84 -19.52
C VAL A 403 6.99 10.02 -18.92
N LYS A 404 7.18 9.71 -17.64
CA LYS A 404 8.47 9.85 -16.96
C LYS A 404 9.38 8.66 -17.29
N THR A 405 10.68 8.90 -17.32
CA THR A 405 11.71 7.88 -17.48
C THR A 405 12.04 7.20 -16.16
N VAL A 406 12.67 6.01 -16.21
CA VAL A 406 13.16 5.36 -15.00
C VAL A 406 14.32 6.16 -14.39
N GLU A 407 15.09 6.87 -15.21
CA GLU A 407 16.19 7.70 -14.74
C GLU A 407 15.68 8.91 -13.96
N GLU A 408 14.64 9.61 -14.43
CA GLU A 408 13.98 10.66 -13.64
C GLU A 408 13.44 10.10 -12.32
N ARG A 409 12.90 8.87 -12.34
CA ARG A 409 12.44 8.20 -11.12
C ARG A 409 13.60 7.95 -10.15
N ILE A 410 14.73 7.44 -10.62
CA ILE A 410 15.93 7.20 -9.82
C ILE A 410 16.43 8.52 -9.22
N GLU A 411 16.60 9.55 -10.04
CA GLU A 411 17.10 10.85 -9.60
C GLU A 411 16.17 11.57 -8.64
N SER A 412 14.87 11.27 -8.68
CA SER A 412 13.91 11.85 -7.72
C SER A 412 14.04 11.31 -6.28
N GLU A 413 14.72 10.17 -6.08
CA GLU A 413 14.80 9.49 -4.77
C GLU A 413 16.22 9.04 -4.44
N GLU A 414 16.81 9.62 -3.40
CA GLU A 414 18.17 9.28 -2.93
C GLU A 414 18.36 7.78 -2.66
N GLY A 415 17.34 7.10 -2.13
CA GLY A 415 17.38 5.66 -1.88
C GLY A 415 17.50 4.83 -3.16
N LEU A 416 16.87 5.26 -4.27
CA LEU A 416 17.02 4.60 -5.57
C LEU A 416 18.38 4.88 -6.18
N GLN A 417 18.88 6.13 -6.09
CA GLN A 417 20.24 6.48 -6.55
C GLN A 417 21.28 5.59 -5.86
N TRP A 418 21.21 5.50 -4.53
CA TRP A 418 22.06 4.61 -3.73
C TRP A 418 21.96 3.16 -4.21
N LEU A 419 20.75 2.65 -4.43
CA LEU A 419 20.55 1.26 -4.82
C LEU A 419 21.18 0.93 -6.17
N VAL A 420 20.92 1.77 -7.19
CA VAL A 420 21.47 1.53 -8.52
C VAL A 420 22.98 1.72 -8.54
N GLU A 421 23.52 2.67 -7.78
CA GLU A 421 24.97 2.87 -7.65
C GLU A 421 25.64 1.71 -6.92
N LYS A 422 25.00 1.16 -5.89
CA LYS A 422 25.45 -0.05 -5.18
C LYS A 422 25.53 -1.26 -6.12
N CYS A 423 24.65 -1.32 -7.12
CA CYS A 423 24.64 -2.33 -8.18
C CYS A 423 25.46 -1.90 -9.42
N GLY A 424 26.35 -0.91 -9.28
CA GLY A 424 27.23 -0.45 -10.37
C GLY A 424 26.49 0.16 -11.56
N ASN A 425 25.34 0.80 -11.36
CA ASN A 425 24.46 1.31 -12.42
C ASN A 425 23.98 0.23 -13.39
N MET A 426 23.89 -1.03 -12.94
CA MET A 426 23.25 -2.11 -13.68
C MET A 426 21.78 -2.17 -13.29
N TYR A 427 20.92 -1.70 -14.20
CA TYR A 427 19.48 -1.82 -14.05
C TYR A 427 18.77 -2.05 -15.40
N HIS A 428 17.58 -2.62 -15.32
CA HIS A 428 16.72 -2.89 -16.46
C HIS A 428 15.26 -2.67 -16.08
N VAL A 429 14.44 -2.34 -17.07
CA VAL A 429 13.03 -1.98 -16.89
C VAL A 429 12.16 -2.95 -17.65
N LEU A 430 11.26 -3.63 -16.96
CA LEU A 430 10.34 -4.60 -17.53
C LEU A 430 8.90 -4.08 -17.44
N GLY A 431 8.32 -3.80 -18.60
CA GLY A 431 6.97 -3.25 -18.77
C GLY A 431 5.92 -4.31 -19.13
N HIS A 432 4.64 -3.95 -19.06
CA HIS A 432 3.52 -4.85 -19.40
C HIS A 432 3.10 -4.82 -20.88
N THR A 433 3.83 -4.09 -21.74
CA THR A 433 3.46 -3.92 -23.15
C THR A 433 3.86 -5.13 -23.98
N ASN A 434 2.87 -5.94 -24.35
CA ASN A 434 2.99 -7.20 -25.11
C ASN A 434 3.73 -7.09 -26.47
N HIS A 435 3.96 -5.88 -27.00
CA HIS A 435 4.58 -5.69 -28.31
C HIS A 435 6.12 -5.68 -28.30
N ASP A 436 6.77 -5.42 -27.15
CA ASP A 436 8.24 -5.28 -27.06
C ASP A 436 8.93 -6.31 -26.14
N GLY A 437 8.20 -7.32 -25.66
CA GLY A 437 8.70 -8.25 -24.64
C GLY A 437 9.97 -9.01 -25.04
N GLU A 438 10.13 -9.32 -26.33
CA GLU A 438 11.32 -9.99 -26.84
C GLU A 438 12.55 -9.10 -26.85
N ALA A 439 12.41 -7.84 -27.28
CA ALA A 439 13.51 -6.88 -27.28
C ALA A 439 13.94 -6.54 -25.86
N GLN A 440 12.98 -6.32 -24.95
CA GLN A 440 13.27 -6.06 -23.53
C GLN A 440 14.03 -7.22 -22.88
N VAL A 441 13.56 -8.46 -23.06
CA VAL A 441 14.23 -9.64 -22.50
C VAL A 441 15.61 -9.83 -23.12
N THR A 442 15.76 -9.63 -24.43
CA THR A 442 17.07 -9.73 -25.10
C THR A 442 18.05 -8.70 -24.54
N GLU A 443 17.62 -7.44 -24.37
CA GLU A 443 18.45 -6.38 -23.79
C GLU A 443 18.81 -6.68 -22.32
N LEU A 444 17.91 -7.28 -21.54
CA LEU A 444 18.21 -7.73 -20.18
C LEU A 444 19.31 -8.81 -20.18
N LEU A 445 19.22 -9.80 -21.07
CA LEU A 445 20.23 -10.85 -21.19
C LEU A 445 21.58 -10.27 -21.62
N GLU A 446 21.61 -9.34 -22.56
CA GLU A 446 22.82 -8.59 -22.92
C GLU A 446 23.41 -7.84 -21.71
N LYS A 447 22.58 -7.17 -20.90
CA LYS A 447 23.04 -6.49 -19.68
C LYS A 447 23.63 -7.47 -18.66
N ILE A 448 23.09 -8.68 -18.56
CA ILE A 448 23.63 -9.74 -17.71
C ILE A 448 25.00 -10.20 -18.23
N GLU A 449 25.15 -10.38 -19.54
CA GLU A 449 26.42 -10.74 -20.17
C GLU A 449 27.47 -9.64 -20.05
N GLU A 450 27.07 -8.37 -20.20
CA GLU A 450 27.90 -7.20 -19.97
C GLU A 450 28.39 -7.15 -18.50
N MET A 451 27.50 -7.36 -17.53
CA MET A 451 27.85 -7.45 -16.11
C MET A 451 28.83 -8.60 -15.85
N TRP A 452 28.57 -9.77 -16.43
CA TRP A 452 29.46 -10.93 -16.35
C TRP A 452 30.84 -10.64 -16.95
N ALA A 453 30.90 -9.96 -18.09
CA ALA A 453 32.16 -9.58 -18.73
C ALA A 453 32.97 -8.59 -17.89
N GLY A 454 32.31 -7.73 -17.12
CA GLY A 454 32.97 -6.81 -16.19
C GLY A 454 33.45 -7.44 -14.88
N ASN A 455 32.96 -8.63 -14.55
CA ASN A 455 33.34 -9.34 -13.32
C ASN A 455 34.53 -10.27 -13.55
N GLU A 456 35.38 -10.35 -12.52
CA GLU A 456 36.47 -11.33 -12.44
C GLU A 456 35.92 -12.74 -12.19
N ASP A 457 34.99 -12.84 -11.23
CA ASP A 457 34.31 -14.08 -10.89
C ASP A 457 33.22 -14.42 -11.93
N PRO A 458 33.19 -15.64 -12.50
CA PRO A 458 32.25 -16.00 -13.55
C PRO A 458 30.81 -16.20 -13.06
N HIS A 459 30.58 -16.34 -11.76
CA HIS A 459 29.27 -16.47 -11.13
C HIS A 459 29.40 -16.16 -9.63
N TYR A 460 28.28 -15.89 -8.97
CA TYR A 460 28.25 -15.76 -7.52
C TYR A 460 28.51 -17.13 -6.88
N GLU A 461 29.65 -17.29 -6.23
CA GLU A 461 30.05 -18.53 -5.57
C GLU A 461 29.11 -18.88 -4.41
N VAL A 462 28.64 -20.13 -4.37
CA VAL A 462 27.84 -20.67 -3.27
C VAL A 462 28.59 -21.82 -2.60
N ASP A 463 28.48 -21.91 -1.27
CA ASP A 463 29.11 -22.97 -0.50
C ASP A 463 28.27 -24.26 -0.57
N PRO A 464 28.79 -25.36 -1.17
CA PRO A 464 28.03 -26.61 -1.29
C PRO A 464 27.62 -27.19 0.06
N THR A 465 28.43 -27.00 1.11
CA THR A 465 28.11 -27.50 2.46
C THR A 465 26.88 -26.81 3.05
N ARG A 466 26.65 -25.54 2.69
CA ARG A 466 25.45 -24.81 3.09
C ARG A 466 24.19 -25.35 2.41
N ALA A 467 24.27 -25.82 1.17
CA ALA A 467 23.14 -26.45 0.49
C ALA A 467 22.69 -27.72 1.23
N GLU A 468 23.65 -28.58 1.63
CA GLU A 468 23.37 -29.80 2.40
C GLU A 468 22.73 -29.48 3.76
N LEU A 469 23.23 -28.46 4.47
CA LEU A 469 22.66 -28.00 5.73
C LEU A 469 21.22 -27.47 5.58
N ILE A 470 20.97 -26.69 4.52
CA ILE A 470 19.62 -26.17 4.21
C ILE A 470 18.66 -27.34 3.97
N GLU A 471 19.06 -28.31 3.16
CA GLU A 471 18.22 -29.45 2.80
C GLU A 471 17.94 -30.37 3.99
N ALA A 472 18.96 -30.68 4.80
CA ALA A 472 18.81 -31.43 6.05
C ALA A 472 17.84 -30.72 7.02
N ARG A 473 17.93 -29.39 7.12
CA ARG A 473 17.03 -28.59 7.95
C ARG A 473 15.59 -28.61 7.44
N LYS A 474 15.37 -28.52 6.13
CA LYS A 474 14.04 -28.64 5.51
C LYS A 474 13.40 -30.00 5.78
N GLN A 475 14.15 -31.08 5.58
CA GLN A 475 13.68 -32.46 5.81
C GLN A 475 13.33 -32.70 7.28
N SER A 476 14.17 -32.24 8.20
CA SER A 476 13.94 -32.34 9.63
C SER A 476 12.67 -31.57 10.06
N GLY A 477 12.50 -30.35 9.55
CA GLY A 477 11.28 -29.55 9.76
C GLY A 477 10.02 -30.25 9.24
N ALA A 478 10.05 -30.78 8.02
CA ALA A 478 8.92 -31.50 7.42
C ALA A 478 8.55 -32.77 8.22
N MET A 479 9.54 -33.51 8.73
CA MET A 479 9.30 -34.67 9.60
C MET A 479 8.62 -34.27 10.91
N LEU A 480 9.07 -33.18 11.54
CA LEU A 480 8.46 -32.67 12.76
C LEU A 480 7.03 -32.17 12.51
N ALA A 481 6.78 -31.50 11.38
CA ALA A 481 5.44 -31.06 10.99
C ALA A 481 4.47 -32.25 10.86
N LYS A 482 4.92 -33.32 10.19
CA LYS A 482 4.15 -34.56 10.06
C LYS A 482 3.82 -35.18 11.41
N LYS A 483 4.79 -35.24 12.33
CA LYS A 483 4.58 -35.74 13.71
C LYS A 483 3.57 -34.89 14.48
N MET A 484 3.66 -33.56 14.39
CA MET A 484 2.71 -32.65 15.02
C MET A 484 1.29 -32.86 14.49
N ARG A 485 1.09 -32.90 13.17
CA ARG A 485 -0.22 -33.16 12.55
C ARG A 485 -0.83 -34.47 13.03
N GLN A 486 -0.03 -35.55 13.07
CA GLN A 486 -0.48 -36.86 13.54
C GLN A 486 -0.91 -36.82 15.02
N SER A 487 -0.15 -36.13 15.87
CA SER A 487 -0.49 -35.97 17.30
C SER A 487 -1.78 -35.17 17.49
N THR A 488 -1.91 -34.02 16.81
CA THR A 488 -3.10 -33.17 16.88
C THR A 488 -4.34 -33.90 16.35
N GLN A 489 -4.22 -34.63 15.24
CA GLN A 489 -5.32 -35.43 14.70
C GLN A 489 -5.75 -36.54 15.67
N ARG A 490 -4.78 -37.22 16.31
CA ARG A 490 -5.07 -38.25 17.32
C ARG A 490 -5.81 -37.66 18.53
N GLN A 491 -5.35 -36.52 19.05
CA GLN A 491 -6.03 -35.83 20.15
C GLN A 491 -7.44 -35.39 19.77
N ALA A 492 -7.62 -34.82 18.57
CA ALA A 492 -8.93 -34.42 18.08
C ALA A 492 -9.89 -35.61 17.95
N ASN A 493 -9.42 -36.77 17.49
CA ASN A 493 -10.23 -37.99 17.39
C ASN A 493 -10.63 -38.51 18.78
N ILE A 494 -9.69 -38.53 19.75
CA ILE A 494 -9.98 -38.94 21.13
C ILE A 494 -11.04 -38.02 21.75
N LEU A 495 -10.88 -36.70 21.62
CA LEU A 495 -11.87 -35.73 22.12
C LEU A 495 -13.23 -35.92 21.45
N ARG A 496 -13.28 -36.15 20.13
CA ARG A 496 -14.55 -36.43 19.43
C ARG A 496 -15.26 -37.67 19.96
N GLU A 497 -14.54 -38.76 20.22
CA GLU A 497 -15.13 -39.98 20.79
C GLU A 497 -15.57 -39.79 22.25
N LEU A 498 -14.78 -39.10 23.08
CA LEU A 498 -15.12 -38.83 24.48
C LEU A 498 -16.40 -37.99 24.64
N PHE A 499 -16.67 -37.09 23.69
CA PHE A 499 -17.85 -36.20 23.69
C PHE A 499 -18.96 -36.64 22.72
N ARG A 500 -18.99 -37.92 22.31
CA ARG A 500 -19.93 -38.46 21.31
C ARG A 500 -21.38 -38.62 21.81
N GLY A 501 -21.63 -38.46 23.12
CA GLY A 501 -22.94 -38.75 23.72
C GLY A 501 -23.53 -37.69 24.67
N GLU A 502 -22.72 -36.77 25.22
CA GLU A 502 -23.22 -35.69 26.09
C GLU A 502 -22.49 -34.38 25.79
N ARG A 503 -23.16 -33.46 25.10
CA ARG A 503 -22.73 -32.06 25.05
C ARG A 503 -23.56 -31.30 26.08
N GLN A 504 -22.97 -31.00 27.24
CA GLN A 504 -23.52 -29.94 28.07
C GLN A 504 -23.57 -28.66 27.23
N GLN A 505 -24.75 -28.07 27.09
CA GLN A 505 -24.94 -26.85 26.32
C GLN A 505 -24.26 -25.72 27.08
N ILE A 506 -23.10 -25.26 26.59
CA ILE A 506 -22.40 -24.12 27.18
C ILE A 506 -23.17 -22.86 26.79
N THR A 507 -23.82 -22.22 27.76
CA THR A 507 -24.62 -21.01 27.57
C THR A 507 -23.83 -19.72 27.80
N ASP A 508 -22.65 -19.81 28.42
CA ASP A 508 -21.74 -18.69 28.67
C ASP A 508 -20.28 -19.06 28.41
N PHE A 509 -19.57 -18.22 27.65
CA PHE A 509 -18.16 -18.36 27.28
C PHE A 509 -17.40 -17.09 27.61
N ARG A 510 -16.20 -17.22 28.20
CA ARG A 510 -15.40 -16.09 28.70
C ARG A 510 -13.96 -16.27 28.24
N VAL A 511 -13.51 -15.37 27.37
CA VAL A 511 -12.27 -15.49 26.60
C VAL A 511 -11.36 -14.31 26.92
N VAL A 512 -10.09 -14.58 27.23
CA VAL A 512 -9.06 -13.54 27.34
C VAL A 512 -8.11 -13.66 26.15
N LEU A 513 -7.93 -12.58 25.39
CA LEU A 513 -6.98 -12.52 24.28
C LEU A 513 -5.65 -11.97 24.78
N VAL A 514 -4.60 -12.80 24.69
CA VAL A 514 -3.23 -12.46 25.09
C VAL A 514 -2.33 -12.63 23.87
N GLY A 515 -1.43 -11.69 23.60
CA GLY A 515 -0.66 -11.73 22.36
C GLY A 515 0.25 -10.51 22.20
N LYS A 516 1.29 -10.61 21.39
CA LYS A 516 2.21 -9.51 21.06
C LYS A 516 1.45 -8.28 20.59
N LYS A 517 2.02 -7.08 20.76
CA LYS A 517 1.52 -5.89 20.05
C LYS A 517 1.41 -6.20 18.54
N GLU A 518 0.30 -5.81 17.92
CA GLU A 518 -0.04 -6.09 16.50
C GLU A 518 -0.22 -7.57 16.14
N SER A 519 -0.47 -8.46 17.10
CA SER A 519 -0.80 -9.85 16.79
C SER A 519 -2.20 -10.05 16.18
N GLY A 520 -3.02 -9.00 16.07
CA GLY A 520 -4.38 -9.09 15.57
C GLY A 520 -5.43 -9.44 16.64
N LYS A 521 -5.14 -9.27 17.94
CA LYS A 521 -6.10 -9.51 19.03
C LYS A 521 -7.44 -8.81 18.82
N SER A 522 -7.45 -7.51 18.51
CA SER A 522 -8.69 -6.76 18.26
C SER A 522 -9.50 -7.36 17.11
N MET A 523 -8.84 -7.79 16.02
CA MET A 523 -9.51 -8.47 14.90
C MET A 523 -10.09 -9.83 15.31
N VAL A 524 -9.37 -10.58 16.13
CA VAL A 524 -9.84 -11.86 16.69
C VAL A 524 -11.06 -11.63 17.58
N GLY A 525 -11.03 -10.61 18.45
CA GLY A 525 -12.17 -10.26 19.30
C GLY A 525 -13.42 -9.90 18.48
N ASN A 526 -13.25 -9.08 17.44
CA ASN A 526 -14.34 -8.73 16.52
C ASN A 526 -14.89 -9.96 15.79
N LYS A 527 -14.02 -10.86 15.32
CA LYS A 527 -14.43 -12.10 14.66
C LYS A 527 -15.15 -13.06 15.60
N ILE A 528 -14.74 -13.15 16.86
CA ILE A 528 -15.41 -13.99 17.86
C ILE A 528 -16.81 -13.46 18.17
N LEU A 529 -16.97 -12.13 18.26
CA LEU A 529 -18.23 -11.48 18.59
C LEU A 529 -19.14 -11.19 17.38
N PHE A 530 -18.65 -11.38 16.15
CA PHE A 530 -19.32 -11.02 14.90
C PHE A 530 -19.70 -9.54 14.78
N GLU A 531 -18.98 -8.65 15.49
CA GLU A 531 -19.21 -7.21 15.53
C GLU A 531 -17.89 -6.43 15.60
N GLU A 532 -17.83 -5.19 15.06
CA GLU A 532 -16.64 -4.33 15.12
C GLU A 532 -16.53 -3.55 16.45
N LEU A 533 -16.29 -4.27 17.54
CA LEU A 533 -16.31 -3.71 18.90
C LEU A 533 -14.92 -3.25 19.39
N PHE A 534 -13.86 -3.90 18.92
CA PHE A 534 -12.47 -3.56 19.18
C PHE A 534 -11.87 -2.70 18.06
N ASP A 535 -10.99 -1.77 18.43
CA ASP A 535 -10.31 -0.86 17.50
C ASP A 535 -9.27 -1.59 16.63
N THR A 536 -9.52 -1.64 15.32
CA THR A 536 -8.65 -2.29 14.32
C THR A 536 -7.67 -1.32 13.67
N ALA A 537 -7.32 -0.19 14.31
CA ALA A 537 -6.31 0.75 13.79
C ALA A 537 -4.87 0.16 13.80
N TRP A 538 -4.61 -0.86 12.98
CA TRP A 538 -3.32 -1.52 12.87
C TRP A 538 -2.39 -0.87 11.83
N MET A 539 -2.88 -0.05 10.90
CA MET A 539 -2.01 0.73 10.00
C MET A 539 -1.75 2.18 10.46
N LYS A 540 -2.14 2.56 11.70
CA LYS A 540 -1.74 3.85 12.30
C LYS A 540 -0.32 3.83 12.91
N LYS A 541 0.29 2.65 13.06
CA LYS A 541 1.49 2.45 13.90
C LYS A 541 2.82 2.38 13.16
N GLU A 542 2.83 2.54 11.84
CA GLU A 542 4.09 2.66 11.11
C GLU A 542 4.72 4.06 11.29
N PHE A 543 3.96 5.11 11.66
CA PHE A 543 4.48 6.49 11.52
C PHE A 543 4.21 7.51 12.63
N GLN A 544 3.51 7.22 13.74
CA GLN A 544 3.43 8.17 14.85
C GLN A 544 3.12 7.52 16.21
N ASP A 545 3.97 7.82 17.18
CA ASP A 545 3.91 7.60 18.62
C ASP A 545 3.67 6.18 19.18
N GLN A 546 4.58 5.82 20.09
CA GLN A 546 4.59 4.63 20.93
C GLN A 546 3.47 4.62 21.99
N LYS A 547 2.24 5.06 21.67
CA LYS A 547 1.13 5.00 22.63
C LYS A 547 0.66 3.55 22.76
N ILE A 548 1.23 2.87 23.75
CA ILE A 548 0.85 1.51 24.16
C ILE A 548 -0.61 1.58 24.63
N ASN A 549 -1.48 0.70 24.13
CA ASN A 549 -2.80 0.53 24.72
C ASN A 549 -2.57 -0.17 26.07
N LYS A 550 -2.60 0.60 27.15
CA LYS A 550 -2.19 0.14 28.49
C LYS A 550 -3.28 -0.62 29.25
N MET A 551 -4.51 -0.66 28.72
CA MET A 551 -5.69 -1.15 29.43
C MET A 551 -6.40 -2.29 28.67
N CYS A 552 -6.83 -3.32 29.41
CA CYS A 552 -7.75 -4.36 28.99
C CYS A 552 -9.10 -3.77 28.58
N LYS A 553 -9.63 -4.27 27.46
CA LYS A 553 -10.95 -3.91 26.95
C LYS A 553 -11.85 -5.14 26.96
N LYS A 554 -13.02 -5.02 27.58
CA LYS A 554 -14.04 -6.08 27.60
C LYS A 554 -15.18 -5.70 26.67
N HIS A 555 -15.58 -6.65 25.84
CA HIS A 555 -16.79 -6.60 25.05
C HIS A 555 -17.57 -7.91 25.21
N GLN A 556 -18.89 -7.84 25.04
CA GLN A 556 -19.78 -8.98 25.21
C GLN A 556 -20.81 -8.99 24.09
N GLY A 557 -21.24 -10.18 23.69
CA GLY A 557 -22.27 -10.38 22.67
C GLY A 557 -22.95 -11.74 22.84
N ASN A 558 -24.03 -11.96 22.10
CA ASN A 558 -24.69 -13.26 22.02
C ASN A 558 -24.47 -13.83 20.61
N VAL A 559 -23.82 -14.99 20.53
CA VAL A 559 -23.50 -15.64 19.26
C VAL A 559 -24.09 -17.04 19.27
N ALA A 560 -24.99 -17.32 18.33
CA ALA A 560 -25.68 -18.62 18.20
C ALA A 560 -26.33 -19.13 19.52
N GLY A 561 -26.86 -18.21 20.34
CA GLY A 561 -27.53 -18.55 21.61
C GLY A 561 -26.59 -18.69 22.81
N VAL A 562 -25.29 -18.41 22.65
CA VAL A 562 -24.28 -18.44 23.71
C VAL A 562 -23.86 -17.02 24.07
N HIS A 563 -23.88 -16.67 25.35
CA HIS A 563 -23.30 -15.41 25.82
C HIS A 563 -21.78 -15.50 25.76
N ILE A 564 -21.12 -14.59 25.04
CA ILE A 564 -19.67 -14.58 24.90
C ILE A 564 -19.12 -13.26 25.46
N SER A 565 -18.18 -13.36 26.39
CA SER A 565 -17.38 -12.25 26.89
C SER A 565 -15.95 -12.36 26.38
N VAL A 566 -15.45 -11.32 25.71
CA VAL A 566 -14.07 -11.26 25.23
C VAL A 566 -13.35 -10.10 25.91
N VAL A 567 -12.21 -10.39 26.53
CA VAL A 567 -11.31 -9.39 27.11
C VAL A 567 -10.02 -9.35 26.31
N GLU A 568 -9.77 -8.25 25.59
CA GLU A 568 -8.46 -8.02 24.97
C GLU A 568 -7.49 -7.47 26.01
N ALA A 569 -6.40 -8.18 26.24
CA ALA A 569 -5.32 -7.74 27.13
C ALA A 569 -4.26 -6.91 26.38
N PRO A 570 -3.47 -6.05 27.07
CA PRO A 570 -2.42 -5.27 26.43
C PRO A 570 -1.38 -6.18 25.77
N GLY A 571 -0.85 -5.77 24.61
CA GLY A 571 0.19 -6.52 23.91
C GLY A 571 1.59 -6.22 24.43
N TRP A 572 2.41 -7.26 24.61
CA TRP A 572 3.81 -7.09 25.01
C TRP A 572 4.67 -6.50 23.87
N LEU A 573 5.77 -5.84 24.27
CA LEU A 573 6.80 -5.29 23.40
C LEU A 573 8.00 -6.24 23.34
N THR A 574 8.74 -6.23 22.24
CA THR A 574 9.82 -7.21 21.98
C THR A 574 11.19 -6.79 22.54
N ASP A 575 11.35 -5.51 22.91
CA ASP A 575 12.65 -4.90 23.22
C ASP A 575 12.82 -4.44 24.67
N THR A 576 11.87 -4.75 25.56
CA THR A 576 11.93 -4.37 26.98
C THR A 576 11.44 -5.50 27.87
N VAL A 577 11.92 -5.56 29.11
CA VAL A 577 11.31 -6.40 30.17
C VAL A 577 9.82 -6.08 30.26
N THR A 578 8.96 -7.10 30.35
CA THR A 578 7.51 -6.93 30.49
C THR A 578 7.23 -6.00 31.68
N PRO A 579 6.68 -4.79 31.46
CA PRO A 579 6.48 -3.84 32.55
C PRO A 579 5.49 -4.38 33.58
N ASP A 580 5.67 -4.02 34.85
CA ASP A 580 4.77 -4.49 35.92
C ASP A 580 3.33 -4.03 35.71
N TRP A 581 3.11 -2.84 35.12
CA TRP A 581 1.77 -2.39 34.75
C TRP A 581 1.08 -3.36 33.78
N ALA A 582 1.82 -3.98 32.85
CA ALA A 582 1.24 -4.91 31.88
C ALA A 582 0.87 -6.25 32.52
N LYS A 583 1.68 -6.72 33.49
CA LYS A 583 1.37 -7.90 34.30
C LYS A 583 0.11 -7.67 35.15
N SER A 584 0.04 -6.53 35.84
CA SER A 584 -1.14 -6.14 36.62
C SER A 584 -2.39 -6.03 35.76
N GLU A 585 -2.26 -5.50 34.55
CA GLU A 585 -3.39 -5.33 33.65
C GLU A 585 -3.87 -6.67 33.07
N VAL A 586 -2.95 -7.57 32.75
CA VAL A 586 -3.30 -8.94 32.38
C VAL A 586 -3.97 -9.66 33.55
N LEU A 587 -3.47 -9.52 34.77
CA LEU A 587 -4.13 -10.08 35.96
C LEU A 587 -5.57 -9.54 36.11
N ARG A 588 -5.78 -8.24 35.87
CA ARG A 588 -7.10 -7.60 35.87
C ARG A 588 -8.08 -8.23 34.87
N SER A 589 -7.59 -8.77 33.75
CA SER A 589 -8.44 -9.41 32.73
C SER A 589 -9.26 -10.59 33.27
N VAL A 590 -8.73 -11.32 34.27
CA VAL A 590 -9.44 -12.43 34.93
C VAL A 590 -10.61 -11.92 35.75
N SER A 591 -10.41 -10.84 36.51
CA SER A 591 -11.47 -10.18 37.27
C SER A 591 -12.59 -9.65 36.37
N MET A 592 -12.27 -9.26 35.13
CA MET A 592 -13.26 -8.86 34.14
C MET A 592 -14.11 -10.04 33.61
N CYS A 593 -13.68 -11.27 33.85
CA CYS A 593 -14.31 -12.52 33.41
C CYS A 593 -14.89 -13.35 34.57
N ALA A 594 -15.47 -12.74 35.61
CA ALA A 594 -16.01 -13.47 36.78
C ALA A 594 -16.96 -14.63 36.39
N PRO A 595 -16.89 -15.82 37.06
CA PRO A 595 -15.97 -16.20 38.14
C PRO A 595 -14.51 -16.46 37.71
N GLY A 596 -14.25 -16.52 36.41
CA GLY A 596 -12.92 -16.66 35.79
C GLY A 596 -13.05 -16.98 34.30
N PRO A 597 -12.02 -16.71 33.48
CA PRO A 597 -12.09 -17.02 32.05
C PRO A 597 -12.12 -18.53 31.82
N HIS A 598 -12.84 -18.94 30.78
CA HIS A 598 -12.85 -20.33 30.32
C HIS A 598 -11.57 -20.64 29.53
N VAL A 599 -11.09 -19.69 28.73
CA VAL A 599 -9.91 -19.87 27.87
C VAL A 599 -9.10 -18.58 27.72
N PHE A 600 -7.78 -18.72 27.67
CA PHE A 600 -6.83 -17.71 27.22
C PHE A 600 -6.42 -18.04 25.77
N LEU A 601 -6.76 -17.17 24.81
CA LEU A 601 -6.30 -17.32 23.43
C LEU A 601 -4.98 -16.58 23.26
N LEU A 602 -3.92 -17.33 22.98
CA LEU A 602 -2.59 -16.84 22.69
C LEU A 602 -2.52 -16.48 21.21
N VAL A 603 -2.76 -15.20 20.91
CA VAL A 603 -2.87 -14.69 19.54
C VAL A 603 -1.48 -14.42 18.97
N ILE A 604 -1.08 -15.19 17.97
CA ILE A 604 0.25 -15.13 17.31
C ILE A 604 0.06 -14.87 15.81
N PRO A 605 0.66 -13.80 15.24
CA PRO A 605 0.57 -13.55 13.81
C PRO A 605 1.55 -14.41 13.04
N ILE A 606 1.08 -15.08 11.98
CA ILE A 606 1.94 -15.88 11.09
C ILE A 606 2.99 -14.99 10.39
N SER A 607 2.62 -13.75 10.07
CA SER A 607 3.44 -12.80 9.33
C SER A 607 4.66 -12.26 10.10
N LYS A 608 4.84 -12.59 11.39
CA LYS A 608 6.00 -12.17 12.18
C LYS A 608 6.71 -13.37 12.82
N ALA A 609 8.02 -13.24 13.02
CA ALA A 609 8.77 -14.19 13.85
C ALA A 609 8.24 -14.19 15.30
N PHE A 610 8.08 -15.39 15.88
CA PHE A 610 7.84 -15.58 17.31
C PHE A 610 9.18 -15.95 17.94
N THR A 611 9.81 -15.00 18.62
CA THR A 611 11.19 -15.09 19.08
C THR A 611 11.29 -15.63 20.50
N GLU A 612 12.49 -16.00 20.94
CA GLU A 612 12.74 -16.36 22.35
C GLU A 612 12.36 -15.21 23.31
N LYS A 613 12.54 -13.96 22.88
CA LYS A 613 12.06 -12.79 23.63
C LYS A 613 10.53 -12.76 23.74
N ASP A 614 9.82 -13.11 22.66
CA ASP A 614 8.36 -13.24 22.69
C ASP A 614 7.92 -14.36 23.63
N ARG A 615 8.63 -15.50 23.64
CA ARG A 615 8.39 -16.61 24.59
C ARG A 615 8.58 -16.15 26.03
N LYS A 616 9.71 -15.52 26.36
CA LYS A 616 9.99 -15.02 27.70
C LYS A 616 8.97 -13.98 28.15
N ALA A 617 8.63 -13.03 27.28
CA ALA A 617 7.62 -12.00 27.57
C ALA A 617 6.24 -12.62 27.83
N LEU A 618 5.84 -13.62 27.04
CA LEU A 618 4.58 -14.36 27.22
C LEU A 618 4.56 -15.12 28.55
N VAL A 619 5.63 -15.83 28.90
CA VAL A 619 5.76 -16.55 30.17
C VAL A 619 5.70 -15.57 31.35
N ASP A 620 6.49 -14.50 31.31
CA ASP A 620 6.51 -13.45 32.35
C ASP A 620 5.15 -12.79 32.53
N LEU A 621 4.36 -12.66 31.46
CA LEU A 621 3.02 -12.07 31.47
C LEU A 621 1.96 -12.98 32.07
N LEU A 622 2.09 -14.31 31.89
CA LEU A 622 1.14 -15.30 32.39
C LEU A 622 1.52 -15.89 33.76
N MET A 623 2.78 -15.72 34.18
CA MET A 623 3.30 -16.16 35.49
C MET A 623 2.42 -15.75 36.69
N PRO A 624 1.80 -14.54 36.75
CA PRO A 624 0.92 -14.17 37.86
C PRO A 624 -0.28 -15.09 38.09
N PHE A 625 -0.69 -15.88 37.09
CA PHE A 625 -1.79 -16.83 37.20
C PHE A 625 -1.37 -18.22 37.73
N GLY A 626 -0.06 -18.44 37.92
CA GLY A 626 0.51 -19.74 38.27
C GLY A 626 0.48 -20.76 37.12
N GLU A 627 1.08 -21.93 37.34
CA GLU A 627 1.29 -22.94 36.28
C GLU A 627 -0.02 -23.53 35.70
N ARG A 628 -1.13 -23.44 36.43
CA ARG A 628 -2.41 -23.98 35.97
C ARG A 628 -2.97 -23.22 34.77
N VAL A 629 -2.54 -21.98 34.52
CA VAL A 629 -3.01 -21.15 33.39
C VAL A 629 -2.80 -21.83 32.03
N TRP A 630 -1.72 -22.61 31.90
CA TRP A 630 -1.39 -23.32 30.66
C TRP A 630 -2.43 -24.35 30.26
N ARG A 631 -3.20 -24.90 31.23
CA ARG A 631 -4.30 -25.83 30.96
C ARG A 631 -5.53 -25.14 30.34
N HIS A 632 -5.60 -23.82 30.45
CA HIS A 632 -6.66 -22.98 29.89
C HIS A 632 -6.19 -22.18 28.67
N CYS A 633 -4.97 -22.43 28.17
CA CYS A 633 -4.41 -21.72 27.03
C CYS A 633 -4.67 -22.47 25.72
N MET A 634 -5.05 -21.72 24.67
CA MET A 634 -5.08 -22.21 23.31
C MET A 634 -4.35 -21.22 22.40
N VAL A 635 -3.49 -21.72 21.51
CA VAL A 635 -2.79 -20.86 20.54
C VAL A 635 -3.70 -20.60 19.35
N LEU A 636 -3.86 -19.32 19.00
CA LEU A 636 -4.63 -18.88 17.84
C LEU A 636 -3.70 -18.14 16.88
N PHE A 637 -3.56 -18.69 15.68
CA PHE A 637 -2.76 -18.07 14.63
C PHE A 637 -3.63 -17.12 13.81
N THR A 638 -3.19 -15.87 13.70
CA THR A 638 -3.82 -14.86 12.83
C THR A 638 -3.07 -14.77 11.52
N TRP A 639 -3.75 -14.21 10.51
CA TRP A 639 -3.18 -14.01 9.18
C TRP A 639 -2.95 -15.33 8.43
N LYS A 640 -3.93 -16.26 8.50
CA LYS A 640 -3.86 -17.57 7.80
C LYS A 640 -3.56 -17.45 6.31
N ASP A 641 -4.09 -16.42 5.65
CA ASP A 641 -3.90 -16.20 4.21
C ASP A 641 -2.41 -16.09 3.82
N TRP A 642 -1.53 -15.82 4.80
CA TRP A 642 -0.07 -15.77 4.64
C TRP A 642 0.59 -17.13 4.52
N LEU A 643 -0.09 -18.21 4.90
CA LEU A 643 0.40 -19.56 4.70
C LEU A 643 0.10 -20.08 3.30
N ASN A 644 -0.67 -19.38 2.46
CA ASN A 644 -1.18 -19.90 1.17
C ASN A 644 -1.57 -21.40 1.25
N GLU A 645 -0.74 -22.29 0.68
CA GLU A 645 -0.93 -23.76 0.68
C GLU A 645 -0.19 -24.48 1.82
N ARG A 646 0.74 -23.81 2.51
CA ARG A 646 1.41 -24.33 3.72
C ARG A 646 0.43 -24.56 4.86
N SER A 647 0.72 -25.61 5.62
CA SER A 647 0.09 -25.82 6.92
C SER A 647 0.70 -24.96 8.03
N ILE A 648 -0.03 -24.84 9.13
CA ILE A 648 0.51 -24.20 10.32
C ILE A 648 1.64 -25.02 10.96
N GLU A 649 1.60 -26.35 10.89
CA GLU A 649 2.63 -27.20 11.47
C GLU A 649 3.98 -27.05 10.74
N GLU A 650 3.97 -26.92 9.41
CA GLU A 650 5.19 -26.61 8.64
C GLU A 650 5.77 -25.26 9.07
N HIS A 651 4.92 -24.25 9.24
CA HIS A 651 5.35 -22.93 9.71
C HIS A 651 5.95 -22.95 11.13
N ILE A 652 5.39 -23.74 12.05
CA ILE A 652 5.89 -23.86 13.43
C ILE A 652 7.23 -24.59 13.47
N THR A 653 7.29 -25.75 12.83
CA THR A 653 8.39 -26.71 13.03
C THR A 653 9.69 -26.28 12.38
N GLN A 654 9.59 -25.49 11.34
CA GLN A 654 10.76 -24.96 10.68
C GLN A 654 11.41 -23.76 11.42
N LYS A 655 10.73 -23.20 12.45
CA LYS A 655 11.29 -22.20 13.39
C LYS A 655 12.08 -22.85 14.55
N ALA A 656 11.84 -24.11 14.90
CA ALA A 656 12.42 -24.76 16.08
C ALA A 656 13.91 -25.17 15.95
N MET A 657 14.60 -24.75 14.88
CA MET A 657 15.97 -25.17 14.55
C MET A 657 16.94 -24.00 14.28
N THR A 658 16.55 -22.77 14.66
CA THR A 658 17.48 -21.64 14.90
C THR A 658 17.69 -21.54 16.39
#